data_AF-A0A813TWX2-F1
#
_entry.id   AF-A0A813TWX2-F1
#
_cell.length_a   1.000
_cell.length_b   1.000
_cell.length_c   1.000
_cell.angle_alpha   90.00
_cell.angle_beta   90.00
_cell.angle_gamma   90.00
#
_symmetry.space_group_name_H-M   'P 1'
#
loop_
_entity.id
_entity.type
_entity.pdbx_description
1 polymer ?
#
loop_
_entity_poly.entity_id
_entity_poly.type
_entity_poly.pdbx_seq_one_letter_code
_entity_poly.pdbx_strand_id
1 'polypeptide(L)'
;MQSAPPDNAVTYKLVVVGDGGVGKSALTIQFFQKMFVEDYDPTIEDSYIQHVEVDRQVCVLDVLDTAGQEEFSALREQYMRKGDGFLIVYSVIDPNSCKNIRLFYNQILRVKDRKSYPMILVANKIDLVHLRKISEEEGRELADELKIPYIETSAKTPPKNVDAAFHELTQCQLQHSFGIDFDRNTFIKDGKPFRYISGSIHMYRMPREYWTDRLERMWAAGLNAIQTYVFWDQHESIEGVYNFEDNNDLVAFIQLAQKIGFLVILRVGPYGCGEHEFGGFPWWLLRNLDNIQFRQINSIYLKAVTRWMSVLLPKIRPLLYNNGGPIISVQVENEYGSYPACDHDYMNYLRDIFRQYLGENLVLFTVDGNGLDYLRCGTIKGVYTTIDFGPGANVNESFSYQRQYTPYGPLINTEFYPGWLDLWGYPHSRVSTDSIIQTLDQMLSIGVNVNFYMFYGGTNFGFTSGADPDYNPQPTSYDYDAPISEPGDITLKYMAIRTVIGNYLPLPSTPVPGNNTKKAYGNVRLSFKQSLLSYIKTHSPYCTTSIYPKRFEELGQNQAFVVYSTILNNPEVHGKVLDLSGIRDRAYVLLGEKSIGIAYRANSSSLKLTIQAPGNREKHLNIIVENMGRLNFGGFLFDTKGFINNITLNGQILVNWTMCISGSLFDQAPINFTLNKFEDFDPNAPNIYTGNFSITDKIPSDTFLLPITVSNGYWEKGVAYVNKYNLGRYWPILGPQVTLYIPGPWLNPSGMNSLTMIELQSSPCGTEQMCSIELVDYPILDKPTLLSAPLLYKRQARYN
;
A
#
# COMPACT_ATOMS: atom_id res chain seq x y z
N MET A 1 -7.39 -30.95 40.38
CA MET A 1 -6.45 -29.81 40.25
C MET A 1 -6.42 -29.45 38.77
N GLN A 2 -7.13 -28.39 38.36
CA GLN A 2 -7.00 -27.86 37.00
C GLN A 2 -5.68 -27.10 36.91
N SER A 3 -4.90 -27.36 35.86
CA SER A 3 -3.68 -26.64 35.52
C SER A 3 -4.00 -25.15 35.32
N ALA A 4 -3.10 -24.27 35.77
CA ALA A 4 -3.21 -22.85 35.47
C ALA A 4 -3.26 -22.63 33.95
N PRO A 5 -4.12 -21.73 33.43
CA PRO A 5 -4.22 -21.47 32.01
C PRO A 5 -2.92 -20.83 31.47
N PRO A 6 -2.64 -20.94 30.16
CA PRO A 6 -1.56 -20.18 29.54
C PRO A 6 -1.85 -18.67 29.60
N ASP A 7 -0.82 -17.85 29.83
CA ASP A 7 -0.90 -16.37 29.99
C ASP A 7 -1.53 -15.61 28.80
N ASN A 8 -1.86 -16.31 27.69
CA ASN A 8 -2.37 -15.75 26.44
C ASN A 8 -3.80 -16.22 26.06
N ALA A 9 -4.59 -16.76 27.00
CA ALA A 9 -5.97 -17.17 26.70
C ALA A 9 -6.83 -15.97 26.26
N VAL A 10 -7.53 -16.09 25.13
CA VAL A 10 -8.39 -15.03 24.57
C VAL A 10 -9.56 -14.76 25.52
N THR A 11 -9.80 -13.49 25.85
CA THR A 11 -10.95 -13.05 26.66
C THR A 11 -12.09 -12.58 25.76
N TYR A 12 -13.28 -13.17 25.94
CA TYR A 12 -14.50 -12.78 25.25
C TYR A 12 -15.46 -12.09 26.23
N LYS A 13 -15.84 -10.84 25.93
CA LYS A 13 -16.82 -10.09 26.70
C LYS A 13 -18.23 -10.42 26.23
N LEU A 14 -18.95 -11.25 26.97
CA LEU A 14 -20.33 -11.62 26.62
C LEU A 14 -21.30 -10.74 27.39
N VAL A 15 -22.35 -10.24 26.75
CA VAL A 15 -23.36 -9.40 27.42
C VAL A 15 -24.72 -10.09 27.35
N VAL A 16 -25.37 -10.26 28.49
CA VAL A 16 -26.72 -10.84 28.57
C VAL A 16 -27.73 -9.69 28.55
N VAL A 17 -28.58 -9.63 27.51
CA VAL A 17 -29.56 -8.56 27.30
C VAL A 17 -30.98 -9.12 27.11
N GLY A 18 -31.98 -8.31 27.41
CA GLY A 18 -33.40 -8.70 27.36
C GLY A 18 -34.22 -7.96 28.41
N ASP A 19 -35.55 -8.11 28.34
CA ASP A 19 -36.49 -7.41 29.22
C ASP A 19 -36.30 -7.74 30.71
N GLY A 20 -36.91 -6.92 31.57
CA GLY A 20 -37.00 -7.18 33.01
C GLY A 20 -37.67 -8.53 33.30
N GLY A 21 -37.15 -9.28 34.28
CA GLY A 21 -37.79 -10.51 34.74
C GLY A 21 -37.68 -11.74 33.83
N VAL A 22 -36.98 -11.66 32.69
CA VAL A 22 -36.81 -12.81 31.78
C VAL A 22 -35.85 -13.89 32.29
N GLY A 23 -35.09 -13.60 33.36
CA GLY A 23 -34.19 -14.55 34.01
C GLY A 23 -32.73 -14.50 33.54
N LYS A 24 -32.24 -13.33 33.09
CA LYS A 24 -30.83 -13.10 32.71
C LYS A 24 -29.86 -13.47 33.82
N SER A 25 -30.05 -12.89 35.01
CA SER A 25 -29.24 -13.13 36.19
C SER A 25 -29.31 -14.57 36.68
N ALA A 26 -30.48 -15.20 36.58
CA ALA A 26 -30.63 -16.61 36.90
C ALA A 26 -29.80 -17.49 35.95
N LEU A 27 -29.75 -17.18 34.65
CA LEU A 27 -28.89 -17.89 33.69
C LEU A 27 -27.40 -17.66 33.99
N THR A 28 -27.01 -16.41 34.26
CA THR A 28 -25.62 -16.06 34.58
C THR A 28 -25.17 -16.77 35.86
N ILE A 29 -25.90 -16.64 36.96
CA ILE A 29 -25.57 -17.30 38.23
C ILE A 29 -25.54 -18.82 38.07
N GLN A 30 -26.50 -19.39 37.33
CA GLN A 30 -26.53 -20.84 37.09
C GLN A 30 -25.32 -21.31 36.26
N PHE A 31 -24.85 -20.50 35.31
CA PHE A 31 -23.65 -20.81 34.51
C PHE A 31 -22.39 -20.84 35.39
N PHE A 32 -22.17 -19.80 36.20
CA PHE A 32 -20.95 -19.60 36.99
C PHE A 32 -20.92 -20.40 38.29
N GLN A 33 -22.03 -20.42 39.03
CA GLN A 33 -22.10 -20.95 40.39
C GLN A 33 -22.82 -22.31 40.48
N LYS A 34 -23.42 -22.77 39.37
CA LYS A 34 -24.19 -24.03 39.31
C LYS A 34 -25.30 -24.10 40.37
N MET A 35 -25.89 -22.95 40.70
CA MET A 35 -27.03 -22.83 41.61
C MET A 35 -28.16 -21.96 41.04
N PHE A 36 -29.37 -22.20 41.53
CA PHE A 36 -30.54 -21.36 41.29
C PHE A 36 -30.92 -20.61 42.56
N VAL A 37 -31.09 -19.29 42.49
CA VAL A 37 -31.44 -18.43 43.62
C VAL A 37 -32.91 -18.03 43.49
N GLU A 38 -33.72 -18.32 44.51
CA GLU A 38 -35.16 -18.04 44.51
C GLU A 38 -35.50 -16.57 44.84
N ASP A 39 -34.73 -15.96 45.75
CA ASP A 39 -34.88 -14.56 46.16
C ASP A 39 -33.77 -13.71 45.54
N TYR A 40 -34.17 -12.66 44.81
CA TYR A 40 -33.25 -11.89 43.98
C TYR A 40 -33.50 -10.38 44.06
N ASP A 41 -32.44 -9.62 44.28
CA ASP A 41 -32.41 -8.16 44.19
C ASP A 41 -32.18 -7.72 42.73
N PRO A 42 -32.96 -6.77 42.17
CA PRO A 42 -32.80 -6.35 40.77
C PRO A 42 -31.37 -5.86 40.43
N THR A 43 -30.64 -6.50 39.50
CA THR A 43 -29.29 -6.03 39.15
C THR A 43 -29.31 -4.84 38.20
N ILE A 44 -28.35 -3.95 38.46
CA ILE A 44 -28.01 -2.80 37.63
C ILE A 44 -26.95 -3.25 36.61
N GLU A 45 -25.84 -3.81 37.11
CA GLU A 45 -24.72 -4.37 36.33
C GLU A 45 -23.86 -5.27 37.22
N ASP A 46 -23.60 -6.52 36.81
CA ASP A 46 -22.69 -7.44 37.50
C ASP A 46 -21.77 -8.14 36.47
N SER A 47 -20.46 -8.23 36.75
CA SER A 47 -19.46 -8.86 35.88
C SER A 47 -18.93 -10.15 36.50
N TYR A 48 -18.91 -11.22 35.71
CA TYR A 48 -18.44 -12.54 36.14
C TYR A 48 -17.37 -13.05 35.18
N ILE A 49 -16.28 -13.62 35.71
CA ILE A 49 -15.15 -14.11 34.91
C ILE A 49 -14.93 -15.60 35.17
N GLN A 50 -14.86 -16.40 34.10
CA GLN A 50 -14.62 -17.84 34.19
C GLN A 50 -13.81 -18.36 33.00
N HIS A 51 -12.97 -19.36 33.27
CA HIS A 51 -12.27 -20.11 32.24
C HIS A 51 -13.15 -21.24 31.73
N VAL A 52 -13.25 -21.36 30.41
CA VAL A 52 -14.01 -22.42 29.75
C VAL A 52 -13.20 -23.02 28.62
N GLU A 53 -13.47 -24.30 28.33
CA GLU A 53 -12.95 -24.98 27.16
C GLU A 53 -14.09 -25.13 26.14
N VAL A 54 -13.98 -24.42 25.02
CA VAL A 54 -14.95 -24.47 23.91
C VAL A 54 -14.21 -24.96 22.66
N ASP A 55 -14.69 -26.03 22.03
CA ASP A 55 -14.05 -26.68 20.87
C ASP A 55 -12.55 -26.98 21.05
N ARG A 56 -12.16 -27.39 22.26
CA ARG A 56 -10.77 -27.69 22.68
C ARG A 56 -9.84 -26.47 22.73
N GLN A 57 -10.40 -25.26 22.74
CA GLN A 57 -9.68 -24.03 23.03
C GLN A 57 -10.07 -23.51 24.42
N VAL A 58 -9.05 -23.21 25.24
CA VAL A 58 -9.25 -22.55 26.54
C VAL A 58 -9.40 -21.05 26.31
N CYS A 59 -10.54 -20.49 26.69
CA CYS A 59 -10.80 -19.04 26.64
C CYS A 59 -11.34 -18.53 27.99
N VAL A 60 -11.23 -17.22 28.19
CA VAL A 60 -11.78 -16.52 29.34
C VAL A 60 -13.11 -15.87 28.93
N LEU A 61 -14.20 -16.17 29.62
CA LEU A 61 -15.46 -15.46 29.45
C LEU A 61 -15.59 -14.39 30.53
N ASP A 62 -15.73 -13.13 30.11
CA ASP A 62 -16.08 -11.98 30.95
C ASP A 62 -17.55 -11.64 30.65
N VAL A 63 -18.46 -12.20 31.45
CA VAL A 63 -19.90 -12.10 31.24
C VAL A 63 -20.46 -10.93 32.03
N LEU A 64 -21.06 -9.99 31.32
CA LEU A 64 -21.77 -8.85 31.87
C LEU A 64 -23.27 -9.13 31.92
N ASP A 65 -23.80 -9.24 33.12
CA ASP A 65 -25.25 -9.28 33.37
C ASP A 65 -25.81 -7.86 33.49
N THR A 66 -26.94 -7.60 32.83
CA THR A 66 -27.46 -6.23 32.63
C THR A 66 -28.87 -6.04 33.17
N ALA A 67 -29.19 -4.81 33.59
CA ALA A 67 -30.55 -4.42 33.96
C ALA A 67 -31.55 -4.58 32.79
N GLY A 68 -32.69 -5.23 33.07
CA GLY A 68 -33.80 -5.34 32.10
C GLY A 68 -34.83 -4.21 32.15
N GLN A 69 -34.72 -3.32 33.14
CA GLN A 69 -35.67 -2.23 33.38
C GLN A 69 -35.45 -1.06 32.40
N GLU A 70 -36.52 -0.34 32.04
CA GLU A 70 -36.44 0.76 31.05
C GLU A 70 -35.68 1.98 31.60
N GLU A 71 -35.69 2.17 32.92
CA GLU A 71 -35.02 3.25 33.64
C GLU A 71 -33.50 3.25 33.46
N PHE A 72 -32.90 2.11 33.08
CA PHE A 72 -31.47 1.97 32.79
C PHE A 72 -31.14 1.90 31.29
N SER A 73 -32.09 2.26 30.41
CA SER A 73 -31.92 2.25 28.96
C SER A 73 -30.71 3.05 28.45
N ALA A 74 -30.34 4.14 29.13
CA ALA A 74 -29.19 4.96 28.78
C ALA A 74 -27.84 4.23 28.91
N LEU A 75 -27.73 3.23 29.81
CA LEU A 75 -26.52 2.44 30.01
C LEU A 75 -26.39 1.30 28.99
N ARG A 76 -27.50 0.85 28.39
CA ARG A 76 -27.52 -0.27 27.44
C ARG A 76 -26.59 -0.05 26.25
N GLU A 77 -26.56 1.15 25.69
CA GLU A 77 -25.65 1.45 24.58
C GLU A 77 -24.18 1.30 24.97
N GLN A 78 -23.81 1.66 26.20
CA GLN A 78 -22.42 1.56 26.66
C GLN A 78 -21.97 0.11 26.76
N TYR A 79 -22.84 -0.77 27.28
CA TYR A 79 -22.57 -2.21 27.36
C TYR A 79 -22.53 -2.84 25.97
N MET A 80 -23.47 -2.46 25.09
CA MET A 80 -23.49 -2.90 23.70
C MET A 80 -22.23 -2.46 22.94
N ARG A 81 -21.63 -1.29 23.22
CA ARG A 81 -20.36 -0.91 22.59
C ARG A 81 -19.22 -1.85 22.97
N LYS A 82 -19.15 -2.28 24.23
CA LYS A 82 -18.03 -3.07 24.78
C LYS A 82 -18.13 -4.59 24.57
N GLY A 83 -19.33 -5.15 24.41
CA GLY A 83 -19.52 -6.61 24.33
C GLY A 83 -19.08 -7.25 23.01
N ASP A 84 -18.32 -8.34 23.06
CA ASP A 84 -17.86 -9.12 21.90
C ASP A 84 -18.93 -10.09 21.36
N GLY A 85 -19.94 -10.41 22.18
CA GLY A 85 -21.13 -11.16 21.76
C GLY A 85 -22.31 -11.01 22.72
N PHE A 86 -23.53 -11.32 22.26
CA PHE A 86 -24.75 -11.06 23.01
C PHE A 86 -25.67 -12.28 23.15
N LEU A 87 -26.07 -12.58 24.39
CA LEU A 87 -27.21 -13.46 24.65
C LEU A 87 -28.46 -12.59 24.71
N ILE A 88 -29.38 -12.73 23.75
CA ILE A 88 -30.65 -12.00 23.76
C ILE A 88 -31.72 -12.91 24.34
N VAL A 89 -32.12 -12.64 25.58
CA VAL A 89 -32.95 -13.52 26.40
C VAL A 89 -34.40 -13.03 26.42
N TYR A 90 -35.34 -13.92 26.10
CA TYR A 90 -36.77 -13.73 26.41
C TYR A 90 -37.30 -14.85 27.29
N SER A 91 -38.48 -14.65 27.85
CA SER A 91 -39.16 -15.63 28.70
C SER A 91 -40.31 -16.28 27.94
N VAL A 92 -40.36 -17.62 27.88
CA VAL A 92 -41.42 -18.35 27.15
C VAL A 92 -42.83 -18.16 27.73
N ILE A 93 -42.93 -17.60 28.93
CA ILE A 93 -44.20 -17.28 29.60
C ILE A 93 -44.65 -15.81 29.39
N ASP A 94 -43.83 -15.01 28.69
CA ASP A 94 -44.09 -13.58 28.43
C ASP A 94 -43.94 -13.23 26.93
N PRO A 95 -45.06 -13.20 26.18
CA PRO A 95 -45.10 -12.81 24.76
C PRO A 95 -44.49 -11.45 24.44
N ASN A 96 -44.55 -10.49 25.36
CA ASN A 96 -44.00 -9.15 25.12
C ASN A 96 -42.46 -9.20 25.08
N SER A 97 -41.85 -9.96 25.99
CA SER A 97 -40.39 -10.15 26.00
C SER A 97 -39.85 -10.73 24.69
N CYS A 98 -40.61 -11.61 24.02
CA CYS A 98 -40.24 -12.16 22.72
C CYS A 98 -40.39 -11.12 21.59
N LYS A 99 -41.46 -10.33 21.60
CA LYS A 99 -41.65 -9.24 20.62
C LYS A 99 -40.52 -8.21 20.68
N ASN A 100 -40.04 -7.90 21.89
CA ASN A 100 -38.99 -6.91 22.14
C ASN A 100 -37.59 -7.36 21.71
N ILE A 101 -37.36 -8.65 21.39
CA ILE A 101 -36.08 -9.15 20.86
C ILE A 101 -35.62 -8.35 19.63
N ARG A 102 -36.53 -8.00 18.73
CA ARG A 102 -36.20 -7.21 17.52
C ARG A 102 -35.63 -5.83 17.86
N LEU A 103 -36.04 -5.23 18.98
CA LEU A 103 -35.52 -3.95 19.43
C LEU A 103 -34.07 -4.10 19.89
N PHE A 104 -33.78 -5.09 20.75
CA PHE A 104 -32.41 -5.36 21.21
C PHE A 104 -31.47 -5.72 20.05
N TYR A 105 -31.91 -6.61 19.15
CA TYR A 105 -31.14 -7.00 17.97
C TYR A 105 -30.74 -5.80 17.11
N ASN A 106 -31.72 -4.96 16.75
CA ASN A 106 -31.47 -3.76 15.93
C ASN A 106 -30.62 -2.72 16.66
N GLN A 107 -30.78 -2.56 17.97
CA GLN A 107 -29.94 -1.68 18.77
C GLN A 107 -28.48 -2.14 18.80
N ILE A 108 -28.23 -3.44 18.99
CA ILE A 108 -26.87 -3.99 18.97
C ILE A 108 -26.22 -3.75 17.62
N LEU A 109 -26.89 -4.09 16.50
CA LEU A 109 -26.33 -3.88 15.17
C LEU A 109 -26.04 -2.41 14.88
N ARG A 110 -26.94 -1.51 15.30
CA ARG A 110 -26.75 -0.06 15.17
C ARG A 110 -25.56 0.44 15.98
N VAL A 111 -25.43 0.01 17.23
CA VAL A 111 -24.33 0.42 18.13
C VAL A 111 -22.99 -0.16 17.68
N LYS A 112 -22.99 -1.38 17.13
CA LYS A 112 -21.82 -2.04 16.57
C LYS A 112 -21.45 -1.56 15.18
N ASP A 113 -22.34 -0.83 14.52
CA ASP A 113 -22.23 -0.41 13.14
C ASP A 113 -21.92 -1.60 12.20
N ARG A 114 -22.67 -2.70 12.36
CA ARG A 114 -22.50 -3.93 11.56
C ARG A 114 -23.84 -4.45 11.04
N LYS A 115 -23.77 -5.22 9.95
CA LYS A 115 -24.94 -5.95 9.40
C LYS A 115 -25.21 -7.28 10.11
N SER A 116 -24.20 -7.84 10.77
CA SER A 116 -24.29 -9.04 11.62
C SER A 116 -23.31 -8.91 12.78
N TYR A 117 -23.60 -9.60 13.88
CA TYR A 117 -22.73 -9.66 15.06
C TYR A 117 -22.94 -10.99 15.77
N PRO A 118 -21.96 -11.53 16.52
CA PRO A 118 -22.17 -12.72 17.35
C PRO A 118 -23.30 -12.51 18.35
N MET A 119 -24.42 -13.18 18.13
CA MET A 119 -25.59 -13.14 18.99
C MET A 119 -26.25 -14.52 19.02
N ILE A 120 -26.91 -14.86 20.13
CA ILE A 120 -27.75 -16.06 20.25
C ILE A 120 -29.10 -15.67 20.85
N LEU A 121 -30.18 -16.22 20.30
CA LEU A 121 -31.53 -16.07 20.83
C LEU A 121 -31.78 -17.14 21.89
N VAL A 122 -32.08 -16.71 23.13
CA VAL A 122 -32.25 -17.59 24.28
C VAL A 122 -33.69 -17.53 24.79
N ALA A 123 -34.41 -18.65 24.66
CA ALA A 123 -35.76 -18.82 25.18
C ALA A 123 -35.72 -19.43 26.60
N ASN A 124 -35.86 -18.62 27.63
CA ASN A 124 -35.69 -19.05 29.01
C ASN A 124 -37.02 -19.43 29.69
N LYS A 125 -36.93 -20.16 30.81
CA LYS A 125 -38.04 -20.63 31.67
C LYS A 125 -38.89 -21.75 31.08
N ILE A 126 -38.29 -22.62 30.27
CA ILE A 126 -39.01 -23.75 29.67
C ILE A 126 -39.49 -24.81 30.68
N ASP A 127 -38.99 -24.77 31.91
CA ASP A 127 -39.48 -25.58 33.03
C ASP A 127 -40.92 -25.23 33.44
N LEU A 128 -41.38 -24.00 33.13
CA LEU A 128 -42.75 -23.55 33.41
C LEU A 128 -43.74 -23.97 32.32
N VAL A 129 -43.78 -25.27 32.01
CA VAL A 129 -44.54 -25.85 30.89
C VAL A 129 -46.01 -25.40 30.89
N HIS A 130 -46.66 -25.36 32.06
CA HIS A 130 -48.07 -24.96 32.20
C HIS A 130 -48.33 -23.47 32.01
N LEU A 131 -47.29 -22.64 32.07
CA LEU A 131 -47.37 -21.18 31.90
C LEU A 131 -46.83 -20.73 30.54
N ARG A 132 -46.34 -21.67 29.71
CA ARG A 132 -45.76 -21.38 28.40
C ARG A 132 -46.81 -20.72 27.50
N LYS A 133 -46.44 -19.59 26.92
CA LYS A 133 -47.25 -18.82 25.97
C LYS A 133 -46.61 -18.70 24.59
N ILE A 134 -45.32 -19.02 24.47
CA ILE A 134 -44.57 -19.00 23.22
C ILE A 134 -44.05 -20.42 22.97
N SER A 135 -44.39 -20.99 21.82
CA SER A 135 -43.94 -22.30 21.37
C SER A 135 -42.46 -22.27 20.93
N GLU A 136 -41.85 -23.45 20.85
CA GLU A 136 -40.48 -23.58 20.32
C GLU A 136 -40.42 -23.16 18.84
N GLU A 137 -41.47 -23.45 18.06
CA GLU A 137 -41.58 -23.11 16.65
C GLU A 137 -41.57 -21.59 16.43
N GLU A 138 -42.38 -20.84 17.19
CA GLU A 138 -42.37 -19.36 17.15
C GLU A 138 -41.01 -18.76 17.51
N GLY A 139 -40.29 -19.38 18.44
CA GLY A 139 -38.92 -18.98 18.80
C GLY A 139 -37.91 -19.23 17.68
N ARG A 140 -38.00 -20.40 17.02
CA ARG A 140 -37.16 -20.75 15.87
C ARG A 140 -37.44 -19.86 14.66
N GLU A 141 -38.70 -19.59 14.35
CA GLU A 141 -39.09 -18.68 13.26
C GLU A 141 -38.49 -17.27 13.46
N LEU A 142 -38.51 -16.76 14.70
CA LEU A 142 -37.88 -15.48 15.03
C LEU A 142 -36.35 -15.54 14.86
N ALA A 143 -35.71 -16.62 15.28
CA ALA A 143 -34.27 -16.80 15.13
C ALA A 143 -33.86 -16.87 13.65
N ASP A 144 -34.65 -17.58 12.82
CA ASP A 144 -34.45 -17.73 11.38
C ASP A 144 -34.64 -16.38 10.65
N GLU A 145 -35.64 -15.59 11.06
CA GLU A 145 -35.83 -14.20 10.57
C GLU A 145 -34.60 -13.34 10.86
N LEU A 146 -34.04 -13.44 12.08
CA LEU A 146 -32.90 -12.66 12.54
C LEU A 146 -31.55 -13.24 12.11
N LYS A 147 -31.52 -14.46 11.56
CA LYS A 147 -30.34 -15.23 11.17
C LYS A 147 -29.33 -15.43 12.30
N ILE A 148 -29.82 -15.76 13.49
CA ILE A 148 -28.99 -16.07 14.68
C ILE A 148 -29.38 -17.43 15.26
N PRO A 149 -28.47 -18.14 15.96
CA PRO A 149 -28.80 -19.41 16.58
C PRO A 149 -29.88 -19.28 17.66
N TYR A 150 -30.59 -20.38 17.91
CA TYR A 150 -31.70 -20.47 18.85
C TYR A 150 -31.47 -21.58 19.86
N ILE A 151 -31.66 -21.27 21.14
CA ILE A 151 -31.57 -22.26 22.21
C ILE A 151 -32.62 -22.04 23.29
N GLU A 152 -33.27 -23.13 23.70
CA GLU A 152 -34.18 -23.12 24.84
C GLU A 152 -33.47 -23.48 26.14
N THR A 153 -33.64 -22.67 27.17
CA THR A 153 -32.95 -22.80 28.46
C THR A 153 -33.89 -22.82 29.66
N SER A 154 -33.45 -23.48 30.72
CA SER A 154 -34.02 -23.30 32.06
C SER A 154 -32.89 -23.16 33.07
N ALA A 155 -32.91 -22.05 33.81
CA ALA A 155 -32.01 -21.82 34.94
C ALA A 155 -32.42 -22.64 36.18
N LYS A 156 -33.65 -23.17 36.26
CA LYS A 156 -34.15 -23.91 37.42
C LYS A 156 -33.44 -25.26 37.54
N THR A 157 -33.19 -25.71 38.76
CA THR A 157 -32.55 -27.01 39.01
C THR A 157 -33.53 -28.18 38.77
N PRO A 158 -33.17 -29.20 37.97
CA PRO A 158 -31.92 -29.35 37.21
C PRO A 158 -31.87 -28.45 35.96
N PRO A 159 -30.75 -27.73 35.72
CA PRO A 159 -30.66 -26.78 34.61
C PRO A 159 -30.73 -27.48 33.26
N LYS A 160 -31.28 -26.78 32.27
CA LYS A 160 -31.31 -27.22 30.88
C LYS A 160 -30.65 -26.19 29.97
N ASN A 161 -29.65 -26.63 29.21
CA ASN A 161 -28.96 -25.89 28.15
C ASN A 161 -28.30 -24.55 28.54
N VAL A 162 -28.16 -24.23 29.84
CA VAL A 162 -27.52 -22.99 30.29
C VAL A 162 -26.07 -22.91 29.80
N ASP A 163 -25.26 -23.94 30.06
CA ASP A 163 -23.87 -24.00 29.60
C ASP A 163 -23.76 -23.97 28.08
N ALA A 164 -24.68 -24.67 27.39
CA ALA A 164 -24.73 -24.71 25.94
C ALA A 164 -24.98 -23.32 25.34
N ALA A 165 -25.83 -22.48 25.94
CA ALA A 165 -26.13 -21.15 25.42
C ALA A 165 -24.90 -20.23 25.44
N PHE A 166 -24.10 -20.27 26.50
CA PHE A 166 -22.86 -19.50 26.58
C PHE A 166 -21.79 -20.07 25.64
N HIS A 167 -21.63 -21.39 25.59
CA HIS A 167 -20.65 -22.03 24.71
C HIS A 167 -20.97 -21.82 23.22
N GLU A 168 -22.24 -21.90 22.81
CA GLU A 168 -22.66 -21.70 21.41
C GLU A 168 -22.44 -20.24 20.96
N LEU A 169 -22.66 -19.26 21.84
CA LEU A 169 -22.28 -17.87 21.55
C LEU A 169 -20.76 -17.72 21.39
N THR A 170 -19.98 -18.37 22.25
CA THR A 170 -18.51 -18.37 22.13
C THR A 170 -18.06 -19.04 20.83
N GLN A 171 -18.72 -20.12 20.41
CA GLN A 171 -18.48 -20.75 19.11
C GLN A 171 -18.79 -19.81 17.94
N CYS A 172 -19.87 -19.02 18.02
CA CYS A 172 -20.19 -18.02 17.00
C CYS A 172 -19.07 -16.96 16.84
N GLN A 173 -18.34 -16.66 17.92
CA GLN A 173 -17.17 -15.77 17.84
C GLN A 173 -15.95 -16.48 17.22
N LEU A 174 -15.78 -17.77 17.49
CA LEU A 174 -14.72 -18.59 16.89
C LEU A 174 -14.91 -18.80 15.38
N GLN A 175 -16.14 -18.74 14.86
CA GLN A 175 -16.47 -18.93 13.43
C GLN A 175 -15.89 -17.87 12.49
N HIS A 176 -15.42 -16.72 12.99
CA HIS A 176 -14.75 -15.67 12.21
C HIS A 176 -13.49 -15.18 12.94
N SER A 177 -12.53 -16.09 13.11
CA SER A 177 -11.28 -15.83 13.84
C SER A 177 -10.06 -16.15 12.99
N PHE A 178 -9.00 -15.37 13.15
CA PHE A 178 -7.68 -15.66 12.58
C PHE A 178 -6.59 -15.48 13.64
N GLY A 179 -5.66 -16.43 13.72
CA GLY A 179 -4.58 -16.40 14.69
C GLY A 179 -3.47 -17.41 14.40
N ILE A 180 -2.47 -17.44 15.26
CA ILE A 180 -1.34 -18.37 15.19
C ILE A 180 -1.53 -19.47 16.24
N ASP A 181 -1.44 -20.73 15.81
CA ASP A 181 -1.25 -21.87 16.69
C ASP A 181 0.25 -22.18 16.74
N PHE A 182 0.88 -21.76 17.84
CA PHE A 182 2.31 -21.92 18.06
C PHE A 182 2.69 -23.39 18.20
N ASP A 183 1.88 -24.19 18.90
CA ASP A 183 2.18 -25.60 19.17
C ASP A 183 2.17 -26.43 17.88
N ARG A 184 1.25 -26.12 16.96
CA ARG A 184 1.13 -26.80 15.66
C ARG A 184 1.90 -26.10 14.53
N ASN A 185 2.62 -25.01 14.83
CA ASN A 185 3.38 -24.24 13.86
C ASN A 185 2.56 -23.82 12.61
N THR A 186 1.31 -23.38 12.79
CA THR A 186 0.39 -23.06 11.69
C THR A 186 -0.43 -21.82 12.00
N PHE A 187 -1.03 -21.21 10.97
CA PHE A 187 -2.18 -20.34 11.20
C PHE A 187 -3.43 -21.17 11.46
N ILE A 188 -4.36 -20.59 12.22
CA ILE A 188 -5.72 -21.08 12.40
C ILE A 188 -6.67 -20.02 11.87
N LYS A 189 -7.54 -20.42 10.94
CA LYS A 189 -8.62 -19.62 10.41
C LYS A 189 -9.94 -20.35 10.68
N ASP A 190 -10.84 -19.72 11.42
CA ASP A 190 -12.15 -20.27 11.82
C ASP A 190 -12.01 -21.66 12.46
N GLY A 191 -11.05 -21.81 13.38
CA GLY A 191 -10.76 -23.07 14.08
C GLY A 191 -10.02 -24.14 13.27
N LYS A 192 -9.70 -23.89 11.98
CA LYS A 192 -9.03 -24.86 11.10
C LYS A 192 -7.60 -24.44 10.76
N PRO A 193 -6.66 -25.39 10.62
CA PRO A 193 -5.34 -25.11 10.07
C PRO A 193 -5.44 -24.41 8.73
N PHE A 194 -4.66 -23.34 8.58
CA PHE A 194 -4.68 -22.49 7.41
C PHE A 194 -3.26 -22.19 6.94
N ARG A 195 -3.10 -22.12 5.62
CA ARG A 195 -1.89 -21.67 4.96
C ARG A 195 -2.27 -20.71 3.84
N TYR A 196 -1.64 -19.54 3.80
CA TYR A 196 -1.78 -18.66 2.65
C TYR A 196 -0.71 -18.91 1.59
N ILE A 197 -1.11 -18.71 0.34
CA ILE A 197 -0.23 -18.44 -0.79
C ILE A 197 -0.70 -17.09 -1.34
N SER A 198 0.14 -16.08 -1.14
CA SER A 198 -0.15 -14.68 -1.40
C SER A 198 0.64 -14.15 -2.60
N GLY A 199 0.14 -13.11 -3.24
CA GLY A 199 0.88 -12.33 -4.21
C GLY A 199 0.80 -10.85 -3.92
N SER A 200 1.91 -10.14 -4.09
CA SER A 200 1.94 -8.69 -3.93
C SER A 200 1.40 -7.99 -5.17
N ILE A 201 0.54 -7.02 -4.92
CA ILE A 201 -0.13 -6.15 -5.90
C ILE A 201 -0.31 -4.77 -5.26
N HIS A 202 0.12 -3.71 -5.94
CA HIS A 202 0.00 -2.34 -5.42
C HIS A 202 -1.04 -1.56 -6.21
N MET A 203 -2.14 -1.16 -5.57
CA MET A 203 -3.31 -0.60 -6.27
C MET A 203 -3.02 0.68 -7.05
N TYR A 204 -2.06 1.49 -6.60
CA TYR A 204 -1.66 2.75 -7.25
C TYR A 204 -0.79 2.55 -8.49
N ARG A 205 -0.31 1.32 -8.76
CA ARG A 205 0.52 0.98 -9.93
C ARG A 205 -0.30 0.51 -11.14
N MET A 206 -1.61 0.73 -11.11
CA MET A 206 -2.53 0.48 -12.21
C MET A 206 -3.76 1.39 -12.11
N PRO A 207 -4.49 1.64 -13.21
CA PRO A 207 -5.81 2.26 -13.14
C PRO A 207 -6.81 1.41 -12.35
N ARG A 208 -7.72 2.06 -11.62
CA ARG A 208 -8.79 1.42 -10.85
C ARG A 208 -9.65 0.47 -11.67
N GLU A 209 -9.86 0.78 -12.95
CA GLU A 209 -10.60 -0.04 -13.90
C GLU A 209 -9.96 -1.43 -14.11
N TYR A 210 -8.67 -1.57 -13.82
CA TYR A 210 -7.93 -2.83 -13.93
C TYR A 210 -7.77 -3.60 -12.63
N TRP A 211 -8.21 -3.08 -11.49
CA TRP A 211 -8.13 -3.82 -10.22
C TRP A 211 -8.80 -5.18 -10.28
N THR A 212 -10.03 -5.24 -10.80
CA THR A 212 -10.78 -6.50 -10.91
C THR A 212 -10.03 -7.50 -11.80
N ASP A 213 -9.57 -7.07 -12.98
CA ASP A 213 -8.84 -7.94 -13.90
C ASP A 213 -7.56 -8.52 -13.27
N ARG A 214 -6.74 -7.67 -12.62
CA ARG A 214 -5.50 -8.16 -11.99
C ARG A 214 -5.78 -9.13 -10.84
N LEU A 215 -6.78 -8.84 -10.01
CA LEU A 215 -7.18 -9.72 -8.92
C LEU A 215 -7.76 -11.05 -9.44
N GLU A 216 -8.57 -11.05 -10.49
CA GLU A 216 -9.09 -12.28 -11.10
C GLU A 216 -7.97 -13.16 -11.68
N ARG A 217 -6.95 -12.56 -12.31
CA ARG A 217 -5.75 -13.29 -12.78
C ARG A 217 -4.97 -13.90 -11.62
N MET A 218 -4.80 -13.15 -10.54
CA MET A 218 -4.16 -13.65 -9.31
C MET A 218 -4.96 -14.80 -8.70
N TRP A 219 -6.29 -14.72 -8.70
CA TRP A 219 -7.15 -15.76 -8.16
C TRP A 219 -6.99 -17.03 -8.98
N ALA A 220 -7.09 -16.92 -10.31
CA ALA A 220 -6.91 -18.05 -11.23
C ALA A 220 -5.53 -18.73 -11.14
N ALA A 221 -4.51 -18.06 -10.58
CA ALA A 221 -3.19 -18.63 -10.33
C ALA A 221 -3.16 -19.61 -9.15
N GLY A 222 -4.21 -19.66 -8.34
CA GLY A 222 -4.28 -20.45 -7.11
C GLY A 222 -3.90 -19.70 -5.85
N LEU A 223 -3.77 -18.37 -5.91
CA LEU A 223 -3.54 -17.55 -4.72
C LEU A 223 -4.84 -17.46 -3.90
N ASN A 224 -4.71 -17.50 -2.57
CA ASN A 224 -5.84 -17.35 -1.63
C ASN A 224 -5.73 -16.10 -0.74
N ALA A 225 -4.63 -15.35 -0.88
CA ALA A 225 -4.44 -14.04 -0.27
C ALA A 225 -3.76 -13.08 -1.24
N ILE A 226 -3.87 -11.78 -0.96
CA ILE A 226 -3.04 -10.74 -1.58
C ILE A 226 -2.27 -9.97 -0.50
N GLN A 227 -1.13 -9.40 -0.89
CA GLN A 227 -0.37 -8.47 -0.07
C GLN A 227 -0.30 -7.11 -0.77
N THR A 228 -0.47 -6.01 -0.03
CA THR A 228 -0.26 -4.66 -0.56
C THR A 228 0.36 -3.74 0.48
N TYR A 229 1.23 -2.84 0.02
CA TYR A 229 1.62 -1.66 0.79
C TYR A 229 0.50 -0.61 0.83
N VAL A 230 0.55 0.22 1.86
CA VAL A 230 -0.13 1.52 1.93
C VAL A 230 0.97 2.59 1.97
N PHE A 231 1.12 3.33 0.87
CA PHE A 231 2.10 4.41 0.79
C PHE A 231 1.49 5.70 1.33
N TRP A 232 2.10 6.27 2.38
CA TRP A 232 1.56 7.43 3.09
C TRP A 232 1.53 8.68 2.21
N ASP A 233 2.55 8.92 1.40
CA ASP A 233 2.61 10.04 0.45
C ASP A 233 1.47 10.08 -0.57
N GLN A 234 0.96 8.91 -1.00
CA GLN A 234 -0.20 8.81 -1.88
C GLN A 234 -1.48 9.34 -1.21
N HIS A 235 -1.59 9.15 0.10
CA HIS A 235 -2.76 9.53 0.88
C HIS A 235 -2.66 10.90 1.54
N GLU A 236 -1.46 11.41 1.84
CA GLU A 236 -1.25 12.71 2.49
C GLU A 236 -0.15 13.51 1.75
N SER A 237 -0.34 13.71 0.45
CA SER A 237 0.60 14.44 -0.43
C SER A 237 0.79 15.91 -0.01
N ILE A 238 -0.20 16.49 0.68
CA ILE A 238 -0.16 17.78 1.35
C ILE A 238 -0.45 17.54 2.83
N GLU A 239 0.37 18.12 3.70
CA GLU A 239 0.26 17.95 5.15
C GLU A 239 -1.17 18.25 5.65
N GLY A 240 -1.80 17.27 6.30
CA GLY A 240 -3.16 17.36 6.86
C GLY A 240 -4.30 17.20 5.85
N VAL A 241 -4.02 16.98 4.56
CA VAL A 241 -5.03 16.76 3.51
C VAL A 241 -4.97 15.32 3.05
N TYR A 242 -6.04 14.56 3.33
CA TYR A 242 -6.08 13.13 3.08
C TYR A 242 -6.89 12.77 1.83
N ASN A 243 -6.37 11.90 0.96
CA ASN A 243 -7.04 11.41 -0.24
C ASN A 243 -7.24 9.88 -0.18
N PHE A 244 -8.49 9.44 -0.23
CA PHE A 244 -8.90 8.03 -0.33
C PHE A 244 -9.92 7.84 -1.46
N GLU A 245 -9.82 8.62 -2.52
CA GLU A 245 -10.72 8.59 -3.67
C GLU A 245 -10.03 7.99 -4.90
N ASP A 246 -10.83 7.57 -5.89
CA ASP A 246 -10.35 7.06 -7.18
C ASP A 246 -9.30 5.94 -7.02
N ASN A 247 -8.11 6.06 -7.63
CA ASN A 247 -7.00 5.10 -7.48
C ASN A 247 -6.42 5.02 -6.05
N ASN A 248 -6.73 5.98 -5.17
CA ASN A 248 -6.28 6.00 -3.77
C ASN A 248 -7.33 5.40 -2.81
N ASP A 249 -8.42 4.81 -3.31
CA ASP A 249 -9.48 4.23 -2.49
C ASP A 249 -9.12 2.84 -1.95
N LEU A 250 -8.36 2.85 -0.85
CA LEU A 250 -7.84 1.64 -0.20
C LEU A 250 -8.97 0.72 0.28
N VAL A 251 -10.04 1.32 0.80
CA VAL A 251 -11.18 0.57 1.34
C VAL A 251 -11.88 -0.18 0.22
N ALA A 252 -12.13 0.47 -0.93
CA ALA A 252 -12.76 -0.20 -2.07
C ALA A 252 -11.87 -1.30 -2.66
N PHE A 253 -10.54 -1.09 -2.73
CA PHE A 253 -9.63 -2.13 -3.22
C PHE A 253 -9.66 -3.38 -2.33
N ILE A 254 -9.62 -3.21 -1.01
CA ILE A 254 -9.69 -4.32 -0.04
C ILE A 254 -11.06 -5.01 -0.09
N GLN A 255 -12.15 -4.25 -0.20
CA GLN A 255 -13.50 -4.81 -0.36
C GLN A 255 -13.66 -5.57 -1.68
N LEU A 256 -13.02 -5.10 -2.76
CA LEU A 256 -12.99 -5.82 -4.03
C LEU A 256 -12.25 -7.15 -3.91
N ALA A 257 -11.09 -7.16 -3.24
CA ALA A 257 -10.36 -8.39 -2.94
C ALA A 257 -11.23 -9.39 -2.15
N GLN A 258 -11.93 -8.91 -1.11
CA GLN A 258 -12.88 -9.73 -0.35
C GLN A 258 -14.00 -10.29 -1.24
N LYS A 259 -14.57 -9.47 -2.12
CA LYS A 259 -15.65 -9.88 -3.03
C LYS A 259 -15.22 -11.00 -3.99
N ILE A 260 -13.96 -10.98 -4.44
CA ILE A 260 -13.39 -12.04 -5.28
C ILE A 260 -13.10 -13.30 -4.48
N GLY A 261 -12.82 -13.17 -3.17
CA GLY A 261 -12.60 -14.29 -2.25
C GLY A 261 -11.23 -14.27 -1.57
N PHE A 262 -10.44 -13.22 -1.77
CA PHE A 262 -9.12 -13.10 -1.16
C PHE A 262 -9.17 -12.71 0.32
N LEU A 263 -8.23 -13.27 1.08
CA LEU A 263 -7.74 -12.67 2.31
C LEU A 263 -6.69 -11.59 1.99
N VAL A 264 -6.45 -10.68 2.92
CA VAL A 264 -5.52 -9.55 2.73
C VAL A 264 -4.47 -9.52 3.83
N ILE A 265 -3.22 -9.40 3.41
CA ILE A 265 -2.05 -9.09 4.25
C ILE A 265 -1.70 -7.63 3.98
N LEU A 266 -1.87 -6.76 4.98
CA LEU A 266 -1.71 -5.32 4.77
C LEU A 266 -0.38 -4.82 5.34
N ARG A 267 0.37 -4.07 4.55
CA ARG A 267 1.65 -3.50 4.97
C ARG A 267 1.56 -1.99 5.06
N VAL A 268 1.32 -1.49 6.27
CA VAL A 268 0.83 -0.11 6.47
C VAL A 268 1.93 0.91 6.76
N GLY A 269 3.19 0.48 6.87
CA GLY A 269 4.34 1.36 7.08
C GLY A 269 4.53 1.81 8.55
N PRO A 270 4.93 3.08 8.79
CA PRO A 270 4.75 4.26 7.94
C PRO A 270 5.76 4.39 6.78
N TYR A 271 6.84 3.62 6.82
CA TYR A 271 7.80 3.46 5.71
C TYR A 271 7.55 2.12 5.02
N GLY A 272 7.48 2.12 3.69
CA GLY A 272 7.22 0.93 2.88
C GLY A 272 8.31 0.56 1.87
N CYS A 273 9.38 1.35 1.73
CA CYS A 273 10.38 1.15 0.67
C CYS A 273 9.72 1.00 -0.72
N GLY A 274 9.63 -0.22 -1.24
CA GLY A 274 8.81 -0.62 -2.38
C GLY A 274 9.20 0.00 -3.71
N GLU A 275 10.44 0.52 -3.81
CA GLU A 275 10.93 1.32 -4.94
C GLU A 275 10.01 2.51 -5.26
N HIS A 276 9.32 3.00 -4.24
CA HIS A 276 8.37 4.10 -4.32
C HIS A 276 9.04 5.40 -3.86
N GLU A 277 8.56 6.53 -4.38
CA GLU A 277 9.00 7.86 -3.97
C GLU A 277 9.15 7.96 -2.46
N PHE A 278 10.37 8.26 -2.01
CA PHE A 278 10.74 8.43 -0.61
C PHE A 278 10.35 7.25 0.32
N GLY A 279 10.24 6.04 -0.23
CA GLY A 279 9.79 4.87 0.52
C GLY A 279 8.35 4.98 1.03
N GLY A 280 7.53 5.82 0.40
CA GLY A 280 6.16 6.12 0.81
C GLY A 280 6.04 7.25 1.83
N PHE A 281 7.13 7.89 2.26
CA PHE A 281 7.04 9.06 3.14
C PHE A 281 6.58 10.32 2.39
N PRO A 282 5.70 11.14 2.98
CA PRO A 282 5.41 12.44 2.41
C PRO A 282 6.62 13.37 2.44
N TRP A 283 6.89 14.00 1.29
CA TRP A 283 8.01 14.95 1.12
C TRP A 283 8.02 16.09 2.14
N TRP A 284 6.87 16.53 2.63
CA TRP A 284 6.76 17.68 3.54
C TRP A 284 7.42 17.41 4.90
N LEU A 285 7.70 16.15 5.26
CA LEU A 285 8.52 15.80 6.42
C LEU A 285 9.93 16.40 6.34
N LEU A 286 10.48 16.53 5.12
CA LEU A 286 11.78 17.12 4.84
C LEU A 286 11.77 18.66 4.97
N ARG A 287 10.69 19.30 5.43
CA ARG A 287 10.75 20.72 5.84
C ARG A 287 11.43 20.91 7.20
N ASN A 288 11.53 19.85 8.00
CA ASN A 288 12.07 19.88 9.37
C ASN A 288 13.47 19.24 9.48
N LEU A 289 14.29 19.31 8.44
CA LEU A 289 15.55 18.55 8.32
C LEU A 289 16.52 18.71 9.49
N ASP A 290 16.57 19.90 10.06
CA ASP A 290 17.53 20.19 11.13
C ASP A 290 17.19 19.44 12.42
N ASN A 291 15.93 18.99 12.57
CA ASN A 291 15.41 18.45 13.83
C ASN A 291 14.73 17.07 13.67
N ILE A 292 14.40 16.64 12.45
CA ILE A 292 13.74 15.37 12.21
C ILE A 292 14.77 14.23 12.14
N GLN A 293 14.42 13.08 12.68
CA GLN A 293 15.13 11.83 12.47
C GLN A 293 14.13 10.77 12.05
N PHE A 294 14.34 10.16 10.89
CA PHE A 294 13.41 9.20 10.32
C PHE A 294 13.56 7.83 10.98
N ARG A 295 12.44 7.13 11.14
CA ARG A 295 12.38 5.73 11.60
C ARG A 295 13.09 5.50 12.95
N GLN A 296 12.91 6.43 13.88
CA GLN A 296 13.42 6.36 15.26
C GLN A 296 12.60 7.28 16.17
N ILE A 297 12.82 7.22 17.48
CA ILE A 297 12.18 8.12 18.44
C ILE A 297 12.62 9.56 18.17
N ASN A 298 11.71 10.33 17.58
CA ASN A 298 11.87 11.74 17.33
C ASN A 298 10.50 12.40 17.38
N SER A 299 10.32 13.41 18.22
CA SER A 299 9.00 13.98 18.50
C SER A 299 8.30 14.57 17.28
N ILE A 300 9.05 15.15 16.33
CA ILE A 300 8.51 15.70 15.08
C ILE A 300 8.02 14.56 14.18
N TYR A 301 8.87 13.56 13.97
CA TYR A 301 8.55 12.40 13.15
C TYR A 301 7.37 11.60 13.75
N LEU A 302 7.42 11.25 15.03
CA LEU A 302 6.36 10.49 15.69
C LEU A 302 5.04 11.25 15.73
N LYS A 303 5.04 12.57 15.92
CA LYS A 303 3.80 13.36 15.85
C LYS A 303 3.13 13.23 14.48
N ALA A 304 3.93 13.27 13.40
CA ALA A 304 3.42 13.10 12.04
C ALA A 304 2.93 11.67 11.79
N VAL A 305 3.70 10.66 12.19
CA VAL A 305 3.32 9.23 12.09
C VAL A 305 2.03 8.95 12.86
N THR A 306 1.91 9.43 14.10
CA THR A 306 0.72 9.21 14.93
C THR A 306 -0.50 9.88 14.35
N ARG A 307 -0.36 11.10 13.79
CA ARG A 307 -1.44 11.76 13.07
C ARG A 307 -1.90 10.92 11.87
N TRP A 308 -0.97 10.44 11.05
CA TRP A 308 -1.27 9.58 9.91
C TRP A 308 -1.98 8.28 10.34
N MET A 309 -1.40 7.57 11.32
CA MET A 309 -1.96 6.31 11.82
C MET A 309 -3.36 6.52 12.44
N SER A 310 -3.61 7.65 13.10
CA SER A 310 -4.95 7.99 13.61
C SER A 310 -6.01 8.20 12.53
N VAL A 311 -5.61 8.38 11.27
CA VAL A 311 -6.51 8.46 10.12
C VAL A 311 -6.63 7.11 9.42
N LEU A 312 -5.51 6.46 9.14
CA LEU A 312 -5.48 5.19 8.40
C LEU A 312 -6.08 4.03 9.20
N LEU A 313 -5.65 3.85 10.46
CA LEU A 313 -5.97 2.64 11.23
C LEU A 313 -7.48 2.50 11.52
N PRO A 314 -8.22 3.57 11.85
CA PRO A 314 -9.68 3.49 11.95
C PRO A 314 -10.39 3.09 10.65
N LYS A 315 -9.84 3.44 9.47
CA LYS A 315 -10.43 3.06 8.17
C LYS A 315 -10.26 1.58 7.87
N ILE A 316 -9.15 0.96 8.30
CA ILE A 316 -8.89 -0.46 8.07
C ILE A 316 -9.47 -1.37 9.16
N ARG A 317 -9.76 -0.83 10.36
CA ARG A 317 -10.32 -1.61 11.48
C ARG A 317 -11.59 -2.39 11.10
N PRO A 318 -12.59 -1.81 10.40
CA PRO A 318 -13.77 -2.57 9.97
C PRO A 318 -13.46 -3.69 8.96
N LEU A 319 -12.31 -3.62 8.29
CA LEU A 319 -11.87 -4.58 7.27
C LEU A 319 -11.03 -5.72 7.86
N LEU A 320 -10.78 -5.73 9.17
CA LEU A 320 -10.12 -6.85 9.85
C LEU A 320 -11.00 -8.11 9.77
N TYR A 321 -10.34 -9.26 9.70
CA TYR A 321 -11.00 -10.55 9.57
C TYR A 321 -12.00 -10.83 10.71
N ASN A 322 -11.57 -10.58 11.94
CA ASN A 322 -12.42 -10.70 13.14
C ASN A 322 -13.57 -9.65 13.17
N ASN A 323 -13.52 -8.67 12.28
CA ASN A 323 -14.56 -7.65 12.11
C ASN A 323 -15.43 -7.89 10.86
N GLY A 324 -15.24 -9.01 10.16
CA GLY A 324 -16.01 -9.41 8.97
C GLY A 324 -15.39 -8.98 7.64
N GLY A 325 -14.19 -8.38 7.64
CA GLY A 325 -13.44 -8.06 6.42
C GLY A 325 -12.42 -9.16 6.03
N PRO A 326 -11.53 -8.90 5.06
CA PRO A 326 -10.56 -9.89 4.61
C PRO A 326 -9.18 -9.79 5.27
N ILE A 327 -8.89 -8.73 6.06
CA ILE A 327 -7.52 -8.47 6.56
C ILE A 327 -7.17 -9.42 7.70
N ILE A 328 -6.24 -10.34 7.47
CA ILE A 328 -5.84 -11.39 8.41
C ILE A 328 -4.58 -11.03 9.23
N SER A 329 -3.70 -10.21 8.67
CA SER A 329 -2.49 -9.75 9.35
C SER A 329 -2.05 -8.37 8.86
N VAL A 330 -1.31 -7.66 9.71
CA VAL A 330 -0.79 -6.33 9.41
C VAL A 330 0.69 -6.25 9.76
N GLN A 331 1.50 -5.79 8.79
CA GLN A 331 2.93 -5.57 9.01
C GLN A 331 3.17 -4.26 9.76
N VAL A 332 4.05 -4.30 10.77
CA VAL A 332 4.57 -3.13 11.47
C VAL A 332 5.91 -2.75 10.86
N GLU A 333 6.03 -1.51 10.36
CA GLU A 333 7.25 -1.04 9.69
C GLU A 333 7.59 -1.89 8.43
N ASN A 334 8.81 -1.82 7.92
CA ASN A 334 9.32 -2.62 6.81
C ASN A 334 10.86 -2.75 6.83
N GLU A 335 11.38 -3.97 6.95
CA GLU A 335 12.81 -4.28 6.96
C GLU A 335 13.62 -3.32 7.85
N TYR A 336 13.14 -3.11 9.08
CA TYR A 336 13.76 -2.18 10.00
C TYR A 336 15.18 -2.61 10.38
N GLY A 337 15.46 -3.91 10.33
CA GLY A 337 16.78 -4.49 10.47
C GLY A 337 17.81 -4.02 9.45
N SER A 338 17.36 -3.57 8.28
CA SER A 338 18.21 -2.99 7.23
C SER A 338 18.49 -1.49 7.44
N TYR A 339 17.88 -0.87 8.45
CA TYR A 339 18.04 0.54 8.78
C TYR A 339 19.01 0.73 9.96
N PRO A 340 20.00 1.65 9.87
CA PRO A 340 21.09 1.72 10.84
C PRO A 340 20.70 2.17 12.25
N ALA A 341 19.50 2.75 12.45
CA ALA A 341 19.12 3.30 13.75
C ALA A 341 18.91 2.23 14.84
N CYS A 342 18.38 1.04 14.49
CA CYS A 342 18.12 -0.05 15.43
C CYS A 342 17.37 0.40 16.71
N ASP A 343 16.39 1.29 16.57
CA ASP A 343 15.61 1.85 17.68
C ASP A 343 14.38 0.98 17.98
N HIS A 344 14.50 0.10 18.97
CA HIS A 344 13.39 -0.74 19.41
C HIS A 344 12.28 0.03 20.12
N ASP A 345 12.56 1.20 20.71
CA ASP A 345 11.52 2.01 21.34
C ASP A 345 10.58 2.59 20.28
N TYR A 346 11.12 2.99 19.13
CA TYR A 346 10.33 3.35 17.95
C TYR A 346 9.45 2.20 17.46
N MET A 347 10.01 1.01 17.31
CA MET A 347 9.26 -0.16 16.86
C MET A 347 8.16 -0.55 17.86
N ASN A 348 8.45 -0.50 19.17
CA ASN A 348 7.46 -0.69 20.23
C ASN A 348 6.35 0.38 20.18
N TYR A 349 6.71 1.65 19.95
CA TYR A 349 5.74 2.74 19.79
C TYR A 349 4.77 2.48 18.62
N LEU A 350 5.28 2.01 17.47
CA LEU A 350 4.41 1.64 16.35
C LEU A 350 3.49 0.47 16.70
N ARG A 351 4.02 -0.60 17.31
CA ARG A 351 3.20 -1.73 17.79
C ARG A 351 2.06 -1.23 18.66
N ASP A 352 2.35 -0.38 19.64
CA ASP A 352 1.37 0.07 20.62
C ASP A 352 0.28 0.92 19.99
N ILE A 353 0.62 1.78 19.01
CA ILE A 353 -0.38 2.49 18.19
C ILE A 353 -1.26 1.50 17.44
N PHE A 354 -0.68 0.48 16.81
CA PHE A 354 -1.47 -0.49 16.04
C PHE A 354 -2.41 -1.27 16.95
N ARG A 355 -1.93 -1.72 18.10
CA ARG A 355 -2.74 -2.38 19.13
C ARG A 355 -3.88 -1.49 19.63
N GLN A 356 -3.59 -0.22 19.90
CA GLN A 356 -4.60 0.75 20.32
C GLN A 356 -5.77 0.87 19.31
N TYR A 357 -5.47 0.94 18.01
CA TYR A 357 -6.50 1.16 17.00
C TYR A 357 -7.13 -0.14 16.46
N LEU A 358 -6.35 -1.21 16.31
CA LEU A 358 -6.76 -2.45 15.65
C LEU A 358 -7.12 -3.58 16.63
N GLY A 359 -6.71 -3.46 17.90
CA GLY A 359 -6.96 -4.44 18.95
C GLY A 359 -5.84 -5.47 19.16
N GLU A 360 -5.93 -6.20 20.27
CA GLU A 360 -4.92 -7.19 20.69
C GLU A 360 -4.94 -8.50 19.90
N ASN A 361 -6.09 -8.85 19.32
CA ASN A 361 -6.29 -10.16 18.69
C ASN A 361 -5.77 -10.24 17.25
N LEU A 362 -5.39 -9.11 16.63
CA LEU A 362 -4.87 -9.09 15.27
C LEU A 362 -3.45 -9.68 15.23
N VAL A 363 -3.14 -10.47 14.19
CA VAL A 363 -1.76 -10.89 13.93
C VAL A 363 -0.97 -9.69 13.37
N LEU A 364 -0.16 -9.07 14.24
CA LEU A 364 0.88 -8.14 13.81
C LEU A 364 2.16 -8.91 13.50
N PHE A 365 2.88 -8.50 12.47
CA PHE A 365 4.16 -9.12 12.10
C PHE A 365 5.21 -8.09 11.65
N THR A 366 6.49 -8.46 11.68
CA THR A 366 7.60 -7.73 11.05
C THR A 366 8.22 -8.60 9.95
N VAL A 367 8.91 -7.97 9.00
CA VAL A 367 9.67 -8.66 7.94
C VAL A 367 11.07 -8.06 7.87
N ASP A 368 12.06 -8.94 7.72
CA ASP A 368 13.47 -8.59 7.55
C ASP A 368 14.19 -9.68 6.74
N GLY A 369 15.36 -9.34 6.18
CA GLY A 369 16.23 -10.31 5.51
C GLY A 369 16.51 -11.57 6.33
N ASN A 370 16.72 -12.69 5.64
CA ASN A 370 17.04 -14.02 6.18
C ASN A 370 18.45 -14.12 6.82
N GLY A 371 18.79 -13.23 7.76
CA GLY A 371 20.06 -13.23 8.48
C GLY A 371 19.96 -12.59 9.87
N LEU A 372 20.80 -13.05 10.79
CA LEU A 372 20.75 -12.61 12.20
C LEU A 372 21.00 -11.11 12.39
N ASP A 373 21.84 -10.50 11.56
CA ASP A 373 22.13 -9.07 11.65
C ASP A 373 20.90 -8.20 11.36
N TYR A 374 20.03 -8.64 10.43
CA TYR A 374 18.77 -7.97 10.13
C TYR A 374 17.76 -8.21 11.27
N LEU A 375 17.54 -9.47 11.63
CA LEU A 375 16.52 -9.84 12.62
C LEU A 375 16.77 -9.25 14.01
N ARG A 376 18.05 -9.03 14.38
CA ARG A 376 18.43 -8.40 15.64
C ARG A 376 17.74 -7.06 15.85
N CYS A 377 17.68 -6.22 14.82
CA CYS A 377 17.13 -4.87 14.93
C CYS A 377 15.67 -4.78 14.48
N GLY A 378 15.21 -5.68 13.60
CA GLY A 378 13.85 -5.66 13.08
C GLY A 378 12.80 -6.39 13.93
N THR A 379 13.21 -7.30 14.82
CA THR A 379 12.29 -8.04 15.70
C THR A 379 11.90 -7.24 16.95
N ILE A 380 10.62 -7.31 17.35
CA ILE A 380 10.12 -6.79 18.63
C ILE A 380 9.15 -7.78 19.32
N LYS A 381 9.07 -7.71 20.65
CA LYS A 381 8.15 -8.55 21.45
C LYS A 381 6.68 -8.24 21.14
N GLY A 382 5.86 -9.29 21.05
CA GLY A 382 4.40 -9.17 20.84
C GLY A 382 3.99 -8.98 19.38
N VAL A 383 4.94 -9.09 18.46
CA VAL A 383 4.76 -9.02 17.00
C VAL A 383 5.49 -10.21 16.39
N TYR A 384 4.87 -10.90 15.43
CA TYR A 384 5.43 -12.13 14.86
C TYR A 384 6.56 -11.84 13.88
N THR A 385 7.74 -12.43 14.07
CA THR A 385 8.87 -12.26 13.16
C THR A 385 8.72 -13.13 11.91
N THR A 386 8.78 -12.50 10.75
CA THR A 386 8.87 -13.18 9.44
C THR A 386 10.17 -12.81 8.75
N ILE A 387 10.49 -13.51 7.67
CA ILE A 387 11.68 -13.24 6.87
C ILE A 387 11.32 -13.03 5.40
N ASP A 388 12.24 -12.47 4.63
CA ASP A 388 12.23 -12.47 3.18
C ASP A 388 13.52 -13.09 2.61
N PHE A 389 13.40 -13.63 1.38
CA PHE A 389 14.53 -14.13 0.58
C PHE A 389 14.07 -14.54 -0.82
N GLY A 390 15.01 -14.54 -1.78
CA GLY A 390 14.76 -14.86 -3.18
C GLY A 390 14.97 -16.34 -3.56
N PRO A 391 14.70 -16.67 -4.84
CA PRO A 391 15.02 -17.96 -5.42
C PRO A 391 16.51 -18.29 -5.35
N GLY A 392 16.84 -19.57 -5.18
CA GLY A 392 18.22 -20.05 -5.08
C GLY A 392 18.80 -20.05 -3.66
N ALA A 393 18.16 -19.35 -2.71
CA ALA A 393 18.53 -19.43 -1.30
C ALA A 393 18.29 -20.82 -0.71
N ASN A 394 19.07 -21.19 0.31
CA ASN A 394 18.89 -22.42 1.07
C ASN A 394 17.68 -22.30 2.02
N VAL A 395 16.55 -22.89 1.63
CA VAL A 395 15.26 -22.78 2.36
C VAL A 395 15.37 -23.15 3.85
N ASN A 396 16.05 -24.26 4.17
CA ASN A 396 16.17 -24.72 5.56
C ASN A 396 17.04 -23.77 6.39
N GLU A 397 18.12 -23.26 5.81
CA GLU A 397 19.00 -22.29 6.46
C GLU A 397 18.30 -20.95 6.69
N SER A 398 17.62 -20.42 5.66
CA SER A 398 16.80 -19.21 5.78
C SER A 398 15.83 -19.29 6.95
N PHE A 399 15.04 -20.37 7.03
CA PHE A 399 14.06 -20.55 8.10
C PHE A 399 14.68 -20.92 9.46
N SER A 400 15.93 -21.38 9.49
CA SER A 400 16.66 -21.56 10.75
C SER A 400 16.88 -20.23 11.48
N TYR A 401 17.06 -19.12 10.74
CA TYR A 401 17.17 -17.79 11.33
C TYR A 401 15.83 -17.30 11.89
N GLN A 402 14.72 -17.49 11.17
CA GLN A 402 13.39 -17.18 11.70
C GLN A 402 13.15 -17.93 13.03
N ARG A 403 13.47 -19.22 13.07
CA ARG A 403 13.29 -20.07 14.26
C ARG A 403 14.10 -19.64 15.48
N GLN A 404 15.19 -18.89 15.32
CA GLN A 404 15.94 -18.35 16.46
C GLN A 404 15.18 -17.24 17.20
N TYR A 405 14.32 -16.49 16.51
CA TYR A 405 13.50 -15.43 17.09
C TYR A 405 12.06 -15.87 17.35
N THR A 406 11.53 -16.78 16.54
CA THR A 406 10.21 -17.41 16.71
C THR A 406 10.33 -18.93 16.66
N PRO A 407 10.68 -19.59 17.79
CA PRO A 407 10.88 -21.05 17.85
C PRO A 407 9.64 -21.85 17.43
N TYR A 408 8.47 -21.26 17.60
CA TYR A 408 7.17 -21.84 17.31
C TYR A 408 6.33 -20.92 16.40
N GLY A 409 5.30 -21.48 15.76
CA GLY A 409 4.43 -20.80 14.80
C GLY A 409 4.79 -21.05 13.33
N PRO A 410 4.00 -20.50 12.38
CA PRO A 410 4.14 -20.77 10.95
C PRO A 410 5.47 -20.25 10.36
N LEU A 411 6.06 -21.03 9.44
CA LEU A 411 7.13 -20.51 8.59
C LEU A 411 6.54 -19.56 7.55
N ILE A 412 7.19 -18.41 7.38
CA ILE A 412 6.68 -17.34 6.50
C ILE A 412 7.83 -16.70 5.72
N ASN A 413 7.76 -16.78 4.39
CA ASN A 413 8.50 -15.88 3.50
C ASN A 413 7.54 -14.79 3.00
N THR A 414 7.69 -13.58 3.55
CA THR A 414 6.82 -12.43 3.29
C THR A 414 7.16 -11.72 1.98
N GLU A 415 8.37 -11.88 1.46
CA GLU A 415 8.76 -11.40 0.13
C GLU A 415 9.64 -12.44 -0.59
N PHE A 416 8.99 -13.33 -1.32
CA PHE A 416 9.67 -14.23 -2.25
C PHE A 416 9.74 -13.56 -3.62
N TYR A 417 10.95 -13.35 -4.14
CA TYR A 417 11.17 -12.49 -5.31
C TYR A 417 11.17 -13.25 -6.65
N PRO A 418 10.05 -13.36 -7.40
CA PRO A 418 10.03 -14.04 -8.69
C PRO A 418 10.70 -13.23 -9.81
N GLY A 419 11.27 -12.08 -9.48
CA GLY A 419 11.76 -11.05 -10.38
C GLY A 419 12.59 -10.04 -9.58
N TRP A 420 12.92 -8.89 -10.14
CA TRP A 420 13.65 -7.84 -9.42
C TRP A 420 13.40 -6.44 -10.00
N LEU A 421 13.76 -5.41 -9.25
CA LEU A 421 13.68 -4.01 -9.70
C LEU A 421 14.70 -3.70 -10.82
N ASP A 422 14.38 -2.70 -11.63
CA ASP A 422 15.29 -2.12 -12.62
C ASP A 422 15.89 -0.80 -12.14
N LEU A 423 16.99 -0.39 -12.76
CA LEU A 423 17.62 0.92 -12.59
C LEU A 423 17.88 1.54 -13.96
N TRP A 424 17.64 2.85 -14.12
CA TRP A 424 18.01 3.53 -15.36
C TRP A 424 19.51 3.34 -15.65
N GLY A 425 19.84 2.88 -16.86
CA GLY A 425 21.20 2.64 -17.35
C GLY A 425 21.72 1.22 -17.16
N TYR A 426 20.99 0.36 -16.46
CA TYR A 426 21.36 -1.04 -16.23
C TYR A 426 20.49 -1.99 -17.06
N PRO A 427 20.94 -3.22 -17.34
CA PRO A 427 20.11 -4.22 -18.01
C PRO A 427 18.83 -4.50 -17.23
N HIS A 428 17.75 -4.83 -17.94
CA HIS A 428 16.50 -5.28 -17.34
C HIS A 428 16.73 -6.54 -16.50
N SER A 429 16.30 -6.50 -15.26
CA SER A 429 16.42 -7.57 -14.29
C SER A 429 15.53 -8.75 -14.67
N ARG A 430 16.09 -9.95 -14.65
CA ARG A 430 15.35 -11.20 -14.89
C ARG A 430 15.74 -12.25 -13.87
N VAL A 431 14.78 -13.07 -13.46
CA VAL A 431 14.99 -14.21 -12.55
C VAL A 431 14.51 -15.49 -13.22
N SER A 432 15.35 -16.53 -13.16
CA SER A 432 15.07 -17.82 -13.81
C SER A 432 13.80 -18.46 -13.26
N THR A 433 12.90 -18.85 -14.16
CA THR A 433 11.67 -19.58 -13.79
C THR A 433 11.98 -20.89 -13.09
N ASP A 434 13.04 -21.61 -13.50
CA ASP A 434 13.45 -22.87 -12.88
C ASP A 434 13.87 -22.68 -11.42
N SER A 435 14.64 -21.62 -11.14
CA SER A 435 15.05 -21.30 -9.76
C SER A 435 13.83 -20.98 -8.89
N ILE A 436 12.86 -20.25 -9.44
CA ILE A 436 11.63 -19.87 -8.74
C ILE A 436 10.82 -21.11 -8.38
N ILE A 437 10.54 -22.00 -9.35
CA ILE A 437 9.71 -23.17 -9.09
C ILE A 437 10.40 -24.19 -8.18
N GLN A 438 11.73 -24.33 -8.25
CA GLN A 438 12.48 -25.23 -7.36
C GLN A 438 12.45 -24.74 -5.91
N THR A 439 12.75 -23.47 -5.66
CA THR A 439 12.69 -22.90 -4.30
C THR A 439 11.25 -22.87 -3.78
N LEU A 440 10.26 -22.55 -4.62
CA LEU A 440 8.84 -22.57 -4.26
C LEU A 440 8.37 -23.97 -3.85
N ASP A 441 8.71 -25.00 -4.63
CA ASP A 441 8.33 -26.39 -4.32
C ASP A 441 8.92 -26.82 -2.98
N GLN A 442 10.21 -26.53 -2.73
CA GLN A 442 10.85 -26.79 -1.43
C GLN A 442 10.12 -26.09 -0.28
N MET A 443 9.80 -24.80 -0.40
CA MET A 443 9.05 -24.05 0.61
C MET A 443 7.67 -24.67 0.88
N LEU A 444 6.89 -24.94 -0.17
CA LEU A 444 5.53 -25.47 -0.02
C LEU A 444 5.52 -26.90 0.53
N SER A 445 6.53 -27.72 0.24
CA SER A 445 6.69 -29.09 0.74
C SER A 445 6.83 -29.17 2.27
N ILE A 446 7.36 -28.13 2.90
CA ILE A 446 7.52 -28.03 4.36
C ILE A 446 6.49 -27.11 5.02
N GLY A 447 5.43 -26.73 4.29
CA GLY A 447 4.29 -26.01 4.85
C GLY A 447 4.48 -24.48 5.00
N VAL A 448 5.47 -23.89 4.31
CA VAL A 448 5.72 -22.44 4.36
C VAL A 448 4.53 -21.65 3.79
N ASN A 449 4.19 -20.55 4.46
CA ASN A 449 3.35 -19.50 3.90
C ASN A 449 4.22 -18.57 3.08
N VAL A 450 3.82 -18.29 1.85
CA VAL A 450 4.65 -17.53 0.91
C VAL A 450 3.86 -16.38 0.33
N ASN A 451 4.50 -15.23 0.21
CA ASN A 451 4.02 -14.12 -0.60
C ASN A 451 5.01 -13.83 -1.74
N PHE A 452 4.53 -13.85 -2.99
CA PHE A 452 5.34 -13.42 -4.15
C PHE A 452 5.45 -11.90 -4.20
N TYR A 453 6.64 -11.33 -4.11
CA TYR A 453 6.91 -9.90 -4.27
C TYR A 453 7.77 -9.65 -5.52
N MET A 454 7.23 -9.21 -6.66
CA MET A 454 5.83 -8.93 -6.98
C MET A 454 5.15 -10.10 -7.67
N PHE A 455 3.83 -10.26 -7.48
CA PHE A 455 3.03 -11.11 -8.37
C PHE A 455 2.51 -10.33 -9.58
N TYR A 456 2.13 -9.07 -9.35
CA TYR A 456 1.92 -8.06 -10.38
C TYR A 456 2.59 -6.76 -9.94
N GLY A 457 3.56 -6.30 -10.71
CA GLY A 457 4.30 -5.08 -10.38
C GLY A 457 3.62 -3.81 -10.88
N GLY A 458 3.30 -3.72 -12.17
CA GLY A 458 2.59 -2.58 -12.77
C GLY A 458 3.52 -1.43 -13.18
N THR A 459 3.08 -0.19 -12.97
CA THR A 459 3.78 1.02 -13.43
C THR A 459 3.91 2.07 -12.32
N ASN A 460 5.09 2.66 -12.17
CA ASN A 460 5.32 3.88 -11.39
C ASN A 460 4.87 5.11 -12.19
N PHE A 461 3.54 5.32 -12.30
CA PHE A 461 2.98 6.45 -13.03
C PHE A 461 3.41 7.79 -12.42
N GLY A 462 3.44 8.83 -13.26
CA GLY A 462 3.89 10.16 -12.87
C GLY A 462 5.30 10.18 -12.28
N PHE A 463 5.42 10.74 -11.08
CA PHE A 463 6.71 10.94 -10.40
C PHE A 463 6.85 10.06 -9.15
N THR A 464 6.27 8.86 -9.17
CA THR A 464 6.16 7.96 -8.01
C THR A 464 7.30 6.95 -7.89
N SER A 465 8.22 6.90 -8.86
CA SER A 465 9.43 6.06 -8.78
C SER A 465 10.40 6.60 -7.73
N GLY A 466 10.98 5.72 -6.92
CA GLY A 466 12.06 6.08 -5.98
C GLY A 466 13.45 6.14 -6.63
N ALA A 467 14.48 6.18 -5.78
CA ALA A 467 15.87 5.90 -6.14
C ALA A 467 16.61 5.05 -5.09
N ASP A 468 17.59 4.25 -5.52
CA ASP A 468 18.54 3.56 -4.65
C ASP A 468 19.76 4.43 -4.30
N PRO A 469 20.51 4.10 -3.22
CA PRO A 469 21.78 4.76 -2.87
C PRO A 469 22.78 4.83 -4.02
N ASP A 470 23.78 5.72 -3.89
CA ASP A 470 24.64 6.20 -5.00
C ASP A 470 23.85 6.92 -6.12
N TYR A 471 22.59 7.24 -5.83
CA TYR A 471 21.61 7.87 -6.71
C TYR A 471 21.36 7.09 -8.00
N ASN A 472 20.79 5.89 -7.86
CA ASN A 472 20.33 5.07 -8.96
C ASN A 472 18.79 5.11 -9.04
N PRO A 473 18.19 5.98 -9.88
CA PRO A 473 16.73 6.08 -9.98
C PRO A 473 16.12 4.85 -10.65
N GLN A 474 15.04 4.33 -10.05
CA GLN A 474 14.24 3.27 -10.67
C GLN A 474 13.42 3.82 -11.88
N PRO A 475 13.14 3.00 -12.90
CA PRO A 475 12.36 3.42 -14.06
C PRO A 475 10.86 3.50 -13.80
N THR A 476 10.14 3.95 -14.82
CA THR A 476 8.69 4.08 -14.78
C THR A 476 8.00 2.72 -14.83
N SER A 477 8.50 1.79 -15.65
CA SER A 477 8.02 0.42 -15.60
C SER A 477 8.38 -0.19 -14.25
N TYR A 478 7.40 -0.87 -13.64
CA TYR A 478 7.62 -1.76 -12.51
C TYR A 478 7.17 -3.17 -12.89
N ASP A 479 7.42 -3.58 -14.15
CA ASP A 479 7.13 -4.93 -14.65
C ASP A 479 7.73 -6.02 -13.75
N TYR A 480 8.94 -5.74 -13.24
CA TYR A 480 9.65 -6.56 -12.26
C TYR A 480 10.06 -7.94 -12.77
N ASP A 481 9.81 -8.29 -14.05
CA ASP A 481 9.83 -9.68 -14.53
C ASP A 481 8.83 -10.55 -13.70
N ALA A 482 7.73 -9.94 -13.25
CA ALA A 482 6.72 -10.58 -12.42
C ALA A 482 5.92 -11.66 -13.19
N PRO A 483 5.25 -12.59 -12.49
CA PRO A 483 4.36 -13.57 -13.11
C PRO A 483 3.29 -12.92 -14.01
N ILE A 484 2.72 -11.80 -13.59
CA ILE A 484 1.86 -10.95 -14.43
C ILE A 484 2.68 -9.73 -14.85
N SER A 485 2.86 -9.53 -16.15
CA SER A 485 3.63 -8.40 -16.70
C SER A 485 2.96 -7.04 -16.44
N GLU A 486 3.68 -5.94 -16.67
CA GLU A 486 3.18 -4.56 -16.57
C GLU A 486 1.79 -4.35 -17.23
N PRO A 487 1.53 -4.78 -18.48
CA PRO A 487 0.21 -4.66 -19.10
C PRO A 487 -0.86 -5.64 -18.60
N GLY A 488 -0.54 -6.52 -17.65
CA GLY A 488 -1.46 -7.54 -17.14
C GLY A 488 -1.40 -8.88 -17.86
N ASP A 489 -0.36 -9.17 -18.64
CA ASP A 489 -0.29 -10.39 -19.44
C ASP A 489 0.16 -11.60 -18.61
N ILE A 490 -0.42 -12.76 -18.92
CA ILE A 490 -0.03 -14.04 -18.33
C ILE A 490 1.27 -14.54 -18.98
N THR A 491 2.31 -14.69 -18.17
CA THR A 491 3.63 -15.14 -18.63
C THR A 491 3.79 -16.67 -18.53
N LEU A 492 4.87 -17.21 -19.12
CA LEU A 492 5.26 -18.60 -18.89
C LEU A 492 5.59 -18.87 -17.41
N LYS A 493 6.17 -17.87 -16.73
CA LYS A 493 6.48 -17.92 -15.30
C LYS A 493 5.22 -18.05 -14.44
N TYR A 494 4.14 -17.33 -14.79
CA TYR A 494 2.83 -17.52 -14.16
C TYR A 494 2.33 -18.97 -14.26
N MET A 495 2.39 -19.56 -15.45
CA MET A 495 1.90 -20.92 -15.67
C MET A 495 2.71 -21.96 -14.90
N ALA A 496 4.02 -21.76 -14.81
CA ALA A 496 4.92 -22.62 -14.03
C ALA A 496 4.62 -22.51 -12.51
N ILE A 497 4.48 -21.30 -11.98
CA ILE A 497 4.11 -21.06 -10.57
C ILE A 497 2.75 -21.67 -10.23
N ARG A 498 1.74 -21.43 -11.08
CA ARG A 498 0.39 -22.01 -10.92
C ARG A 498 0.42 -23.53 -10.87
N THR A 499 1.27 -24.16 -11.67
CA THR A 499 1.44 -25.63 -11.69
C THR A 499 1.97 -26.13 -10.36
N VAL A 500 3.01 -25.49 -9.80
CA VAL A 500 3.54 -25.86 -8.48
C VAL A 500 2.50 -25.65 -7.38
N ILE A 501 1.78 -24.52 -7.37
CA ILE A 501 0.72 -24.25 -6.40
C ILE A 501 -0.34 -25.38 -6.43
N GLY A 502 -0.74 -25.82 -7.62
CA GLY A 502 -1.73 -26.89 -7.81
C GLY A 502 -1.34 -28.26 -7.25
N ASN A 503 -0.05 -28.49 -6.97
CA ASN A 503 0.41 -29.71 -6.29
C ASN A 503 0.11 -29.69 -4.79
N TYR A 504 -0.10 -28.50 -4.19
CA TYR A 504 -0.20 -28.32 -2.74
C TYR A 504 -1.54 -27.76 -2.26
N LEU A 505 -2.24 -26.99 -3.10
CA LEU A 505 -3.57 -26.44 -2.81
C LEU A 505 -4.50 -26.64 -4.02
N PRO A 506 -5.81 -26.81 -3.79
CA PRO A 506 -6.78 -26.87 -4.88
C PRO A 506 -6.77 -25.55 -5.67
N LEU A 507 -6.62 -25.65 -6.98
CA LEU A 507 -6.77 -24.51 -7.88
C LEU A 507 -8.26 -24.16 -8.04
N PRO A 508 -8.62 -22.87 -8.19
CA PRO A 508 -10.00 -22.50 -8.45
C PRO A 508 -10.46 -23.03 -9.81
N SER A 509 -11.76 -23.28 -9.93
CA SER A 509 -12.41 -23.70 -11.18
C SER A 509 -12.43 -22.59 -12.24
N THR A 510 -12.20 -21.34 -11.83
CA THR A 510 -12.12 -20.19 -12.74
C THR A 510 -10.99 -20.39 -13.76
N PRO A 511 -11.27 -20.28 -15.07
CA PRO A 511 -10.22 -20.36 -16.07
C PRO A 511 -9.24 -19.20 -15.94
N VAL A 512 -8.00 -19.40 -16.38
CA VAL A 512 -6.99 -18.33 -16.47
C VAL A 512 -7.48 -17.29 -17.47
N PRO A 513 -7.64 -16.00 -17.09
CA PRO A 513 -8.08 -14.96 -18.00
C PRO A 513 -7.13 -14.76 -19.18
N GLY A 514 -7.67 -14.53 -20.39
CA GLY A 514 -6.87 -14.18 -21.57
C GLY A 514 -6.23 -12.80 -21.43
N ASN A 515 -5.15 -12.52 -22.18
CA ASN A 515 -4.43 -11.24 -22.09
C ASN A 515 -5.29 -10.05 -22.58
N ASN A 516 -5.04 -8.87 -22.02
CA ASN A 516 -5.70 -7.63 -22.43
C ASN A 516 -5.30 -7.28 -23.87
N THR A 517 -6.26 -6.83 -24.68
CA THR A 517 -5.99 -6.44 -26.07
C THR A 517 -4.99 -5.30 -26.14
N LYS A 518 -3.99 -5.44 -27.00
CA LYS A 518 -3.02 -4.39 -27.35
C LYS A 518 -3.22 -3.96 -28.80
N LYS A 519 -3.00 -2.67 -29.07
CA LYS A 519 -3.14 -2.12 -30.41
C LYS A 519 -2.06 -1.10 -30.72
N ALA A 520 -1.49 -1.22 -31.92
CA ALA A 520 -0.63 -0.21 -32.50
C ALA A 520 -1.52 0.87 -33.13
N TYR A 521 -1.66 2.02 -32.45
CA TYR A 521 -2.38 3.17 -33.00
C TYR A 521 -1.53 3.97 -34.00
N GLY A 522 -0.25 3.63 -34.15
CA GLY A 522 0.65 4.16 -35.15
C GLY A 522 1.22 5.53 -34.79
N ASN A 523 1.62 6.27 -35.81
CA ASN A 523 2.38 7.51 -35.64
C ASN A 523 1.51 8.68 -35.16
N VAL A 524 1.99 9.39 -34.13
CA VAL A 524 1.40 10.64 -33.65
C VAL A 524 2.37 11.77 -33.98
N ARG A 525 1.92 12.71 -34.84
CA ARG A 525 2.69 13.92 -35.12
C ARG A 525 2.60 14.88 -33.96
N LEU A 526 3.73 15.42 -33.56
CA LEU A 526 3.85 16.39 -32.48
C LEU A 526 4.29 17.74 -33.04
N SER A 527 3.90 18.80 -32.35
CA SER A 527 4.27 20.18 -32.67
C SER A 527 4.83 20.84 -31.43
N PHE A 528 5.93 21.57 -31.59
CA PHE A 528 6.45 22.43 -30.53
C PHE A 528 5.37 23.44 -30.11
N LYS A 529 5.19 23.60 -28.80
CA LYS A 529 4.25 24.57 -28.22
C LYS A 529 4.96 25.73 -27.56
N GLN A 530 5.85 25.42 -26.62
CA GLN A 530 6.52 26.43 -25.81
C GLN A 530 7.77 25.84 -25.15
N SER A 531 8.77 26.69 -24.88
CA SER A 531 9.87 26.36 -23.98
C SER A 531 9.33 26.06 -22.58
N LEU A 532 9.85 25.02 -21.95
CA LEU A 532 9.47 24.65 -20.57
C LEU A 532 9.86 25.77 -19.59
N LEU A 533 10.98 26.45 -19.85
CA LEU A 533 11.45 27.58 -19.04
C LEU A 533 10.42 28.71 -19.02
N SER A 534 10.03 29.19 -20.21
CA SER A 534 9.06 30.28 -20.29
C SER A 534 7.69 29.83 -19.78
N TYR A 535 7.28 28.58 -20.05
CA TYR A 535 6.01 28.05 -19.59
C TYR A 535 5.89 28.09 -18.06
N ILE A 536 6.88 27.54 -17.34
CA ILE A 536 6.90 27.55 -15.87
C ILE A 536 6.97 28.98 -15.36
N LYS A 537 7.82 29.85 -15.91
CA LYS A 537 7.91 31.25 -15.45
C LYS A 537 6.60 32.03 -15.60
N THR A 538 5.87 31.81 -16.68
CA THR A 538 4.60 32.51 -16.94
C THR A 538 3.45 31.96 -16.11
N HIS A 539 3.37 30.65 -15.92
CA HIS A 539 2.22 30.01 -15.31
C HIS A 539 2.45 29.55 -13.87
N SER A 540 3.68 29.71 -13.34
CA SER A 540 4.02 29.27 -11.99
C SER A 540 2.97 29.73 -10.97
N PRO A 541 2.45 28.82 -10.13
CA PRO A 541 1.58 29.22 -9.03
C PRO A 541 2.31 30.10 -8.00
N TYR A 542 3.64 30.00 -7.93
CA TYR A 542 4.44 30.78 -6.99
C TYR A 542 5.89 30.95 -7.47
N CYS A 543 6.35 32.20 -7.51
CA CYS A 543 7.76 32.53 -7.69
C CYS A 543 8.26 33.32 -6.47
N THR A 544 9.48 33.03 -6.02
CA THR A 544 10.09 33.71 -4.86
C THR A 544 11.52 34.11 -5.14
N THR A 545 12.00 35.12 -4.43
CA THR A 545 13.38 35.61 -4.54
C THR A 545 14.16 35.34 -3.26
N SER A 546 15.45 35.02 -3.39
CA SER A 546 16.35 34.78 -2.26
C SER A 546 17.79 35.11 -2.65
N ILE A 547 18.64 35.44 -1.67
CA ILE A 547 20.07 35.65 -1.92
C ILE A 547 20.71 34.36 -2.45
N TYR A 548 20.33 33.21 -1.89
CA TYR A 548 20.84 31.88 -2.26
C TYR A 548 19.70 30.96 -2.75
N PRO A 549 20.00 29.93 -3.57
CA PRO A 549 19.00 28.95 -4.00
C PRO A 549 18.35 28.23 -2.82
N LYS A 550 17.03 28.01 -2.89
CA LYS A 550 16.26 27.20 -1.93
C LYS A 550 16.00 25.80 -2.47
N ARG A 551 15.88 24.83 -1.59
CA ARG A 551 15.48 23.46 -1.91
C ARG A 551 14.00 23.40 -2.32
N PHE A 552 13.59 22.32 -2.97
CA PHE A 552 12.20 22.09 -3.38
C PHE A 552 11.26 22.16 -2.18
N GLU A 553 11.66 21.56 -1.06
CA GLU A 553 10.89 21.47 0.17
C GLU A 553 10.58 22.85 0.77
N GLU A 554 11.57 23.75 0.72
CA GLU A 554 11.48 25.14 1.19
C GLU A 554 10.63 26.02 0.27
N LEU A 555 10.51 25.63 -1.01
CA LEU A 555 9.69 26.30 -2.02
C LEU A 555 8.26 25.80 -2.07
N GLY A 556 7.95 24.72 -1.35
CA GLY A 556 6.64 24.10 -1.38
C GLY A 556 6.41 23.18 -2.58
N GLN A 557 7.46 22.70 -3.25
CA GLN A 557 7.37 21.80 -4.40
C GLN A 557 7.73 20.36 -4.00
N ASN A 558 6.91 19.38 -4.39
CA ASN A 558 7.20 17.95 -4.18
C ASN A 558 8.02 17.36 -5.32
N GLN A 559 7.43 17.34 -6.52
CA GLN A 559 7.85 16.55 -7.69
C GLN A 559 8.01 17.46 -8.92
N ALA A 560 8.23 16.86 -10.09
CA ALA A 560 8.41 17.57 -11.36
C ALA A 560 9.62 18.54 -11.34
N PHE A 561 9.38 19.85 -11.51
CA PHE A 561 10.42 20.81 -11.86
C PHE A 561 10.40 22.09 -11.00
N VAL A 562 11.58 22.69 -10.83
CA VAL A 562 11.74 24.06 -10.33
C VAL A 562 12.70 24.81 -11.25
N VAL A 563 12.34 26.03 -11.63
CA VAL A 563 13.20 26.93 -12.39
C VAL A 563 13.94 27.86 -11.43
N TYR A 564 15.27 27.85 -11.48
CA TYR A 564 16.16 28.76 -10.76
C TYR A 564 16.75 29.76 -11.75
N SER A 565 16.63 31.06 -11.49
CA SER A 565 17.11 32.12 -12.39
C SER A 565 17.93 33.16 -11.64
N THR A 566 19.04 33.61 -12.21
CA THR A 566 19.82 34.75 -11.70
C THR A 566 20.34 35.60 -12.87
N ILE A 567 20.83 36.79 -12.55
CA ILE A 567 21.42 37.74 -13.49
C ILE A 567 22.93 37.79 -13.24
N LEU A 568 23.71 37.50 -14.28
CA LEU A 568 25.17 37.51 -14.23
C LEU A 568 25.70 38.95 -14.30
N ASN A 569 26.59 39.29 -13.36
CA ASN A 569 27.22 40.62 -13.30
C ASN A 569 28.09 40.91 -14.53
N ASN A 570 28.81 39.89 -15.02
CA ASN A 570 29.61 39.98 -16.24
C ASN A 570 29.09 38.96 -17.28
N PRO A 571 28.55 39.42 -18.42
CA PRO A 571 27.99 38.55 -19.46
C PRO A 571 29.04 37.76 -20.26
N GLU A 572 30.32 38.13 -20.19
CA GLU A 572 31.38 37.35 -20.83
C GLU A 572 31.66 36.10 -20.01
N VAL A 573 31.00 35.00 -20.38
CA VAL A 573 31.01 33.74 -19.62
C VAL A 573 31.73 32.59 -20.32
N HIS A 574 32.12 32.78 -21.57
CA HIS A 574 32.84 31.77 -22.34
C HIS A 574 34.13 31.33 -21.60
N GLY A 575 34.34 30.02 -21.50
CA GLY A 575 35.48 29.42 -20.81
C GLY A 575 35.39 29.43 -19.28
N LYS A 576 34.37 30.05 -18.68
CA LYS A 576 34.15 30.00 -17.22
C LYS A 576 33.51 28.67 -16.82
N VAL A 577 33.85 28.21 -15.61
CA VAL A 577 33.34 26.98 -15.01
C VAL A 577 32.17 27.32 -14.09
N LEU A 578 31.00 26.78 -14.40
CA LEU A 578 29.82 26.79 -13.55
C LEU A 578 29.83 25.53 -12.68
N ASP A 579 29.97 25.69 -11.37
CA ASP A 579 29.95 24.60 -10.41
C ASP A 579 28.54 24.44 -9.83
N LEU A 580 27.94 23.29 -10.12
CA LEU A 580 26.60 22.87 -9.71
C LEU A 580 26.65 21.72 -8.69
N SER A 581 27.81 21.52 -8.04
CA SER A 581 27.99 20.50 -7.01
C SER A 581 26.93 20.61 -5.92
N GLY A 582 26.21 19.53 -5.65
CA GLY A 582 25.08 19.53 -4.72
C GLY A 582 23.70 19.65 -5.39
N ILE A 583 23.62 19.59 -6.72
CA ILE A 583 22.35 19.40 -7.43
C ILE A 583 21.68 18.07 -7.04
N ARG A 584 20.37 18.14 -6.81
CA ARG A 584 19.46 17.03 -6.54
C ARG A 584 18.19 17.17 -7.42
N ASP A 585 18.10 16.55 -8.58
CA ASP A 585 19.03 15.52 -9.09
C ASP A 585 19.63 15.84 -10.45
N ARG A 586 18.89 16.56 -11.30
CA ARG A 586 19.36 16.90 -12.64
C ARG A 586 19.02 18.33 -13.00
N ALA A 587 20.01 19.05 -13.51
CA ALA A 587 19.92 20.46 -13.86
C ALA A 587 20.14 20.64 -15.37
N TYR A 588 19.17 21.28 -16.03
CA TYR A 588 19.23 21.71 -17.42
C TYR A 588 19.59 23.19 -17.43
N VAL A 589 20.79 23.52 -17.89
CA VAL A 589 21.38 24.85 -17.74
C VAL A 589 21.22 25.63 -19.04
N LEU A 590 20.64 26.82 -18.94
CA LEU A 590 20.40 27.71 -20.06
C LEU A 590 20.99 29.09 -19.83
N LEU A 591 21.50 29.69 -20.91
CA LEU A 591 21.86 31.10 -20.98
C LEU A 591 20.83 31.80 -21.87
N GLY A 592 19.94 32.58 -21.25
CA GLY A 592 18.68 32.98 -21.87
C GLY A 592 17.78 31.75 -22.02
N GLU A 593 17.31 31.49 -23.24
CA GLU A 593 16.56 30.28 -23.61
C GLU A 593 17.45 29.20 -24.26
N LYS A 594 18.76 29.46 -24.44
CA LYS A 594 19.68 28.52 -25.12
C LYS A 594 20.34 27.56 -24.15
N SER A 595 20.33 26.27 -24.48
CA SER A 595 20.96 25.23 -23.69
C SER A 595 22.49 25.36 -23.72
N ILE A 596 23.14 25.27 -22.56
CA ILE A 596 24.61 25.31 -22.44
C ILE A 596 25.20 24.06 -21.77
N GLY A 597 24.36 23.16 -21.26
CA GLY A 597 24.79 21.89 -20.69
C GLY A 597 23.85 21.34 -19.63
N ILE A 598 24.20 20.15 -19.13
CA ILE A 598 23.43 19.41 -18.13
C ILE A 598 24.36 18.97 -17.01
N ALA A 599 23.92 19.15 -15.76
CA ALA A 599 24.55 18.53 -14.61
C ALA A 599 23.64 17.44 -14.03
N TYR A 600 24.23 16.31 -13.66
CA TYR A 600 23.51 15.14 -13.15
C TYR A 600 24.18 14.59 -11.90
N ARG A 601 23.40 14.43 -10.83
CA ARG A 601 23.86 13.93 -9.52
C ARG A 601 24.64 12.63 -9.58
N ALA A 602 24.21 11.66 -10.38
CA ALA A 602 24.91 10.38 -10.50
C ALA A 602 26.17 10.43 -11.39
N ASN A 603 26.42 11.55 -12.08
CA ASN A 603 27.61 11.75 -12.89
C ASN A 603 28.44 12.94 -12.36
N SER A 604 29.39 12.65 -11.48
CA SER A 604 30.25 13.66 -10.85
C SER A 604 31.03 14.53 -11.84
N SER A 605 31.41 13.99 -13.01
CA SER A 605 32.12 14.75 -14.05
C SER A 605 31.27 15.85 -14.69
N SER A 606 29.94 15.71 -14.64
CA SER A 606 28.99 16.70 -15.19
C SER A 606 28.68 17.86 -14.25
N LEU A 607 29.11 17.79 -12.99
CA LEU A 607 28.77 18.81 -11.97
C LEU A 607 29.50 20.14 -12.16
N LYS A 608 30.60 20.14 -12.93
CA LYS A 608 31.39 21.33 -13.26
C LYS A 608 31.36 21.55 -14.75
N LEU A 609 30.51 22.47 -15.19
CA LEU A 609 30.26 22.75 -16.61
C LEU A 609 31.15 23.91 -17.08
N THR A 610 31.98 23.68 -18.09
CA THR A 610 32.70 24.78 -18.77
C THR A 610 31.79 25.39 -19.83
N ILE A 611 31.47 26.67 -19.69
CA ILE A 611 30.50 27.34 -20.57
C ILE A 611 31.13 27.62 -21.94
N GLN A 612 30.54 27.05 -22.99
CA GLN A 612 30.96 27.24 -24.38
C GLN A 612 30.00 28.20 -25.12
N ALA A 613 30.13 29.51 -24.86
CA ALA A 613 29.27 30.53 -25.47
C ALA A 613 30.06 31.74 -26.03
N PRO A 614 30.91 31.55 -27.07
CA PRO A 614 31.78 32.60 -27.58
C PRO A 614 30.96 33.79 -28.13
N GLY A 615 31.33 35.01 -27.74
CA GLY A 615 30.66 36.24 -28.18
C GLY A 615 29.23 36.46 -27.65
N ASN A 616 28.69 35.52 -26.87
CA ASN A 616 27.37 35.67 -26.25
C ASN A 616 27.44 36.69 -25.11
N ARG A 617 26.47 37.62 -25.06
CA ARG A 617 26.35 38.68 -24.03
C ARG A 617 25.09 38.57 -23.17
N GLU A 618 24.38 37.45 -23.26
CA GLU A 618 23.22 37.16 -22.42
C GLU A 618 23.63 37.11 -20.94
N LYS A 619 22.78 37.71 -20.09
CA LYS A 619 23.00 37.86 -18.65
C LYS A 619 22.13 36.92 -17.83
N HIS A 620 21.05 36.39 -18.39
CA HIS A 620 20.13 35.53 -17.67
C HIS A 620 20.64 34.09 -17.63
N LEU A 621 21.10 33.64 -16.47
CA LEU A 621 21.36 32.23 -16.22
C LEU A 621 20.09 31.60 -15.68
N ASN A 622 19.57 30.60 -16.39
CA ASN A 622 18.39 29.84 -16.00
C ASN A 622 18.76 28.37 -15.83
N ILE A 623 18.20 27.73 -14.82
CA ILE A 623 18.43 26.32 -14.53
C ILE A 623 17.10 25.67 -14.21
N ILE A 624 16.67 24.71 -15.04
CA ILE A 624 15.52 23.87 -14.72
C ILE A 624 16.06 22.66 -13.95
N VAL A 625 15.56 22.45 -12.74
CA VAL A 625 15.92 21.29 -11.93
C VAL A 625 14.78 20.29 -11.93
N GLU A 626 15.10 19.02 -12.16
CA GLU A 626 14.18 17.89 -12.06
C GLU A 626 14.43 17.12 -10.75
N ASN A 627 13.35 16.88 -10.00
CA ASN A 627 13.32 15.83 -8.98
C ASN A 627 13.14 14.50 -9.72
N MET A 628 14.15 13.63 -9.70
CA MET A 628 14.14 12.35 -10.42
C MET A 628 13.63 11.18 -9.57
N GLY A 629 13.26 11.42 -8.31
CA GLY A 629 12.82 10.41 -7.35
C GLY A 629 13.68 10.46 -6.09
N ARG A 630 13.06 10.51 -4.91
CA ARG A 630 13.75 10.47 -3.61
C ARG A 630 14.28 9.08 -3.31
N LEU A 631 15.39 9.05 -2.59
CA LEU A 631 15.94 7.81 -2.05
C LEU A 631 14.86 7.05 -1.26
N ASN A 632 14.66 5.78 -1.60
CA ASN A 632 13.64 4.94 -0.99
C ASN A 632 14.20 3.82 -0.13
N PHE A 633 15.53 3.66 -0.08
CA PHE A 633 16.23 2.63 0.67
C PHE A 633 17.54 3.14 1.29
N GLY A 634 17.97 2.51 2.39
CA GLY A 634 19.23 2.79 3.08
C GLY A 634 19.13 3.84 4.20
N GLY A 635 20.30 4.15 4.81
CA GLY A 635 20.38 5.02 5.99
C GLY A 635 20.30 6.53 5.72
N PHE A 636 20.27 6.96 4.45
CA PHE A 636 20.32 8.38 4.07
C PHE A 636 18.99 8.83 3.45
N LEU A 637 17.93 8.78 4.24
CA LEU A 637 16.58 9.22 3.83
C LEU A 637 16.43 10.76 3.79
N PHE A 638 17.47 11.52 4.12
CA PHE A 638 17.49 12.99 4.05
C PHE A 638 17.72 13.50 2.63
N ASP A 639 16.82 13.14 1.72
CA ASP A 639 16.96 13.38 0.28
C ASP A 639 16.13 14.57 -0.23
N THR A 640 16.44 15.78 0.25
CA THR A 640 15.88 17.01 -0.32
C THR A 640 16.21 17.17 -1.80
N LYS A 641 15.42 17.97 -2.50
CA LYS A 641 15.59 18.21 -3.94
C LYS A 641 15.91 19.68 -4.23
N GLY A 642 16.39 19.97 -5.44
CA GLY A 642 16.93 21.28 -5.79
C GLY A 642 18.44 21.37 -5.54
N PHE A 643 18.90 22.51 -5.04
CA PHE A 643 20.31 22.72 -4.70
C PHE A 643 20.52 22.65 -3.19
N ILE A 644 21.46 21.81 -2.73
CA ILE A 644 21.86 21.76 -1.31
C ILE A 644 23.08 22.64 -1.00
N ASN A 645 23.77 23.10 -2.04
CA ASN A 645 24.93 24.00 -1.95
C ASN A 645 24.69 25.25 -2.81
N ASN A 646 25.47 26.30 -2.56
CA ASN A 646 25.52 27.47 -3.43
C ASN A 646 26.18 27.16 -4.77
N ILE A 647 25.66 27.79 -5.83
CA ILE A 647 26.19 27.68 -7.19
C ILE A 647 27.29 28.71 -7.38
N THR A 648 28.39 28.32 -8.05
CA THR A 648 29.51 29.25 -8.30
C THR A 648 29.88 29.35 -9.77
N LEU A 649 30.39 30.51 -10.18
CA LEU A 649 30.97 30.74 -11.50
C LEU A 649 32.44 31.15 -11.33
N ASN A 650 33.38 30.31 -11.78
CA ASN A 650 34.82 30.44 -11.49
C ASN A 650 35.11 30.65 -9.99
N GLY A 651 34.40 29.92 -9.12
CA GLY A 651 34.54 30.00 -7.67
C GLY A 651 33.85 31.21 -7.00
N GLN A 652 33.27 32.13 -7.77
CA GLN A 652 32.45 33.22 -7.21
C GLN A 652 31.02 32.76 -7.01
N ILE A 653 30.48 32.91 -5.79
CA ILE A 653 29.11 32.53 -5.48
C ILE A 653 28.13 33.41 -6.27
N LEU A 654 27.19 32.77 -6.95
CA LEU A 654 26.09 33.44 -7.62
C LEU A 654 24.96 33.72 -6.61
N VAL A 655 24.45 34.94 -6.62
CA VAL A 655 23.44 35.44 -5.67
C VAL A 655 22.19 35.96 -6.39
N ASN A 656 21.17 36.36 -5.62
CA ASN A 656 19.93 36.98 -6.10
C ASN A 656 19.15 36.08 -7.07
N TRP A 657 18.72 34.95 -6.55
CA TRP A 657 17.96 33.93 -7.26
C TRP A 657 16.46 34.23 -7.25
N THR A 658 15.83 34.07 -8.41
CA THR A 658 14.38 33.94 -8.56
C THR A 658 14.06 32.47 -8.82
N MET A 659 13.15 31.88 -8.05
CA MET A 659 12.78 30.48 -8.14
C MET A 659 11.30 30.33 -8.38
N CYS A 660 10.90 29.64 -9.44
CA CYS A 660 9.52 29.39 -9.82
C CYS A 660 9.23 27.90 -9.80
N ILE A 661 8.19 27.49 -9.07
CA ILE A 661 7.81 26.08 -8.94
C ILE A 661 6.86 25.67 -10.06
N SER A 662 6.91 24.42 -10.51
CA SER A 662 5.94 23.95 -11.51
C SER A 662 4.56 23.62 -10.93
N GLY A 663 4.43 23.44 -9.60
CA GLY A 663 3.19 22.99 -8.98
C GLY A 663 2.59 21.77 -9.70
N SER A 664 1.28 21.82 -9.93
CA SER A 664 0.48 20.86 -10.71
C SER A 664 0.14 21.35 -12.12
N LEU A 665 0.97 22.23 -12.72
CA LEU A 665 0.67 22.86 -14.02
C LEU A 665 0.39 21.86 -15.16
N PHE A 666 0.96 20.66 -15.07
CA PHE A 666 0.85 19.64 -16.11
C PHE A 666 -0.26 18.62 -15.85
N ASP A 667 -0.99 18.73 -14.73
CA ASP A 667 -2.03 17.76 -14.34
C ASP A 667 -3.41 18.15 -14.90
N GLN A 668 -3.45 19.07 -15.87
CA GLN A 668 -4.66 19.56 -16.54
C GLN A 668 -4.69 19.12 -18.01
N ALA A 669 -5.89 18.87 -18.55
CA ALA A 669 -6.09 18.61 -19.97
C ALA A 669 -7.26 19.44 -20.54
N PRO A 670 -7.07 20.17 -21.67
CA PRO A 670 -5.79 20.41 -22.33
C PRO A 670 -4.90 21.34 -21.50
N ILE A 671 -3.58 21.21 -21.66
CA ILE A 671 -2.64 22.18 -21.09
C ILE A 671 -2.82 23.49 -21.85
N ASN A 672 -3.08 24.58 -21.12
CA ASN A 672 -3.20 25.91 -21.72
C ASN A 672 -1.82 26.44 -22.06
N PHE A 673 -1.58 26.83 -23.31
CA PHE A 673 -0.30 27.36 -23.77
C PHE A 673 -0.44 28.83 -24.16
N THR A 674 0.61 29.60 -23.91
CA THR A 674 0.78 30.91 -24.53
C THR A 674 1.55 30.71 -25.82
N LEU A 675 0.95 31.05 -26.97
CA LEU A 675 1.60 30.90 -28.27
C LEU A 675 2.82 31.82 -28.35
N ASN A 676 4.02 31.24 -28.23
CA ASN A 676 5.28 31.94 -28.50
C ASN A 676 5.69 31.75 -29.96
N LYS A 677 6.48 32.70 -30.48
CA LYS A 677 7.03 32.61 -31.83
C LYS A 677 8.03 31.46 -31.91
N PHE A 678 8.05 30.76 -33.05
CA PHE A 678 9.00 29.67 -33.35
C PHE A 678 10.48 30.12 -33.35
N GLU A 679 10.75 31.43 -33.37
CA GLU A 679 12.10 32.01 -33.40
C GLU A 679 12.91 31.79 -32.11
N ASP A 680 12.28 31.41 -30.99
CA ASP A 680 12.94 31.12 -29.70
C ASP A 680 13.26 29.62 -29.50
N PHE A 681 13.13 28.81 -30.55
CA PHE A 681 13.27 27.36 -30.48
C PHE A 681 14.74 26.90 -30.48
N ASP A 682 15.17 26.30 -29.35
CA ASP A 682 16.40 25.50 -29.27
C ASP A 682 16.01 24.02 -29.06
N PRO A 683 16.21 23.12 -30.05
CA PRO A 683 15.83 21.71 -29.92
C PRO A 683 16.60 20.97 -28.82
N ASN A 684 17.71 21.54 -28.32
CA ASN A 684 18.52 21.00 -27.23
C ASN A 684 18.19 21.63 -25.86
N ALA A 685 17.15 22.46 -25.79
CA ALA A 685 16.61 23.01 -24.56
C ALA A 685 15.35 22.21 -24.13
N PRO A 686 14.98 22.29 -22.83
CA PRO A 686 13.71 21.75 -22.36
C PRO A 686 12.49 22.42 -23.02
N ASN A 687 11.65 21.63 -23.68
CA ASN A 687 10.55 22.09 -24.52
C ASN A 687 9.29 21.22 -24.36
N ILE A 688 8.13 21.82 -24.61
CA ILE A 688 6.83 21.14 -24.57
C ILE A 688 6.31 20.94 -25.99
N TYR A 689 5.92 19.70 -26.30
CA TYR A 689 5.35 19.30 -27.58
C TYR A 689 3.98 18.68 -27.36
N THR A 690 3.04 18.96 -28.26
CA THR A 690 1.75 18.26 -28.25
C THR A 690 1.30 17.83 -29.64
N GLY A 691 0.50 16.77 -29.66
CA GLY A 691 -0.19 16.28 -30.84
C GLY A 691 -1.47 15.55 -30.44
N ASN A 692 -2.31 15.29 -31.44
CA ASN A 692 -3.58 14.61 -31.26
C ASN A 692 -3.62 13.37 -32.14
N PHE A 693 -4.32 12.34 -31.66
CA PHE A 693 -4.64 11.15 -32.43
C PHE A 693 -6.07 10.70 -32.13
N SER A 694 -6.74 10.13 -33.12
CA SER A 694 -8.10 9.63 -32.96
C SER A 694 -8.11 8.11 -32.94
N ILE A 695 -8.94 7.55 -32.06
CA ILE A 695 -9.17 6.10 -32.02
C ILE A 695 -10.61 5.81 -32.42
N THR A 696 -10.83 4.67 -33.07
CA THR A 696 -12.16 4.21 -33.51
C THR A 696 -12.77 3.17 -32.57
N ASP A 697 -11.98 2.68 -31.61
CA ASP A 697 -12.41 1.63 -30.70
C ASP A 697 -13.45 2.17 -29.70
N LYS A 698 -14.51 1.39 -29.48
CA LYS A 698 -15.53 1.70 -28.46
C LYS A 698 -15.03 1.38 -27.06
N ILE A 699 -14.20 0.34 -26.95
CA ILE A 699 -13.46 -0.03 -25.74
C ILE A 699 -11.98 0.07 -26.15
N PRO A 700 -11.25 1.09 -25.71
CA PRO A 700 -9.86 1.28 -26.13
C PRO A 700 -8.98 0.11 -25.67
N SER A 701 -8.13 -0.39 -26.56
CA SER A 701 -7.06 -1.34 -26.24
C SER A 701 -5.88 -0.62 -25.59
N ASP A 702 -5.10 -1.31 -24.76
CA ASP A 702 -3.84 -0.72 -24.29
C ASP A 702 -2.85 -0.56 -25.45
N THR A 703 -1.88 0.32 -25.26
CA THR A 703 -0.81 0.58 -26.22
C THR A 703 0.45 1.00 -25.48
N PHE A 704 1.52 1.23 -26.23
CA PHE A 704 2.79 1.67 -25.68
C PHE A 704 3.33 2.85 -26.47
N LEU A 705 3.70 3.92 -25.77
CA LEU A 705 4.37 5.05 -26.37
C LEU A 705 5.83 4.68 -26.61
N LEU A 706 6.22 4.58 -27.87
CA LEU A 706 7.60 4.44 -28.32
C LEU A 706 8.13 5.83 -28.72
N PRO A 707 9.07 6.41 -27.94
CA PRO A 707 9.57 7.76 -28.16
C PRO A 707 10.65 7.78 -29.27
N ILE A 708 10.26 7.38 -30.49
CA ILE A 708 11.05 7.40 -31.71
C ILE A 708 10.28 8.08 -32.84
N THR A 709 10.99 8.71 -33.76
CA THR A 709 10.40 9.32 -34.96
C THR A 709 10.33 8.33 -36.12
N VAL A 710 9.52 8.66 -37.14
CA VAL A 710 9.43 7.89 -38.40
C VAL A 710 10.76 7.73 -39.14
N SER A 711 11.76 8.58 -38.86
CA SER A 711 13.10 8.55 -39.44
C SER A 711 14.16 7.96 -38.51
N ASN A 712 13.76 7.29 -37.42
CA ASN A 712 14.63 6.73 -36.38
C ASN A 712 15.42 7.76 -35.56
N GLY A 713 15.02 9.04 -35.58
CA GLY A 713 15.46 10.02 -34.58
C GLY A 713 14.85 9.70 -33.21
N TYR A 714 15.65 9.82 -32.14
CA TYR A 714 15.22 9.52 -30.77
C TYR A 714 14.85 10.79 -30.01
N TRP A 715 13.82 10.68 -29.19
CA TRP A 715 13.66 11.57 -28.04
C TRP A 715 14.61 11.11 -26.95
N GLU A 716 15.17 12.04 -26.16
CA GLU A 716 16.25 11.68 -25.24
C GLU A 716 15.76 11.42 -23.82
N LYS A 717 15.14 12.41 -23.17
CA LYS A 717 14.62 12.23 -21.82
C LYS A 717 13.51 13.22 -21.52
N GLY A 718 12.44 12.74 -20.93
CA GLY A 718 11.33 13.60 -20.59
C GLY A 718 10.23 12.92 -19.82
N VAL A 719 9.07 13.56 -19.86
CA VAL A 719 7.82 13.10 -19.24
C VAL A 719 6.74 13.10 -20.31
N ALA A 720 5.91 12.06 -20.34
CA ALA A 720 4.80 11.97 -21.28
C ALA A 720 3.45 11.99 -20.58
N TYR A 721 2.47 12.64 -21.21
CA TYR A 721 1.08 12.66 -20.76
C TYR A 721 0.17 12.21 -21.90
N VAL A 722 -0.83 11.41 -21.58
CA VAL A 722 -1.96 11.13 -22.47
C VAL A 722 -3.23 11.67 -21.83
N ASN A 723 -3.95 12.52 -22.56
CA ASN A 723 -5.06 13.30 -22.03
C ASN A 723 -4.61 14.04 -20.76
N LYS A 724 -5.19 13.73 -19.59
CA LYS A 724 -4.81 14.30 -18.28
C LYS A 724 -3.83 13.45 -17.48
N TYR A 725 -3.48 12.26 -17.97
CA TYR A 725 -2.77 11.25 -17.20
C TYR A 725 -1.26 11.32 -17.46
N ASN A 726 -0.50 11.51 -16.39
CA ASN A 726 0.96 11.48 -16.43
C ASN A 726 1.45 10.02 -16.52
N LEU A 727 1.99 9.64 -17.67
CA LEU A 727 2.48 8.28 -17.92
C LEU A 727 3.79 7.99 -17.17
N GLY A 728 4.52 9.03 -16.77
CA GLY A 728 5.82 8.94 -16.15
C GLY A 728 6.96 9.34 -17.09
N ARG A 729 8.17 8.87 -16.77
CA ARG A 729 9.42 9.35 -17.35
C ARG A 729 9.90 8.40 -18.45
N TYR A 730 10.28 8.94 -19.60
CA TYR A 730 11.00 8.19 -20.62
C TYR A 730 12.48 8.58 -20.63
N TRP A 731 13.37 7.61 -20.88
CA TRP A 731 14.80 7.85 -21.07
C TRP A 731 15.44 6.80 -22.00
N PRO A 732 14.97 6.67 -23.25
CA PRO A 732 15.34 5.59 -24.15
C PRO A 732 16.82 5.59 -24.53
N ILE A 733 17.52 6.73 -24.48
CA ILE A 733 18.97 6.76 -24.72
C ILE A 733 19.76 6.04 -23.63
N LEU A 734 19.22 5.98 -22.41
CA LEU A 734 19.86 5.33 -21.27
C LEU A 734 19.36 3.89 -21.07
N GLY A 735 18.06 3.65 -21.25
CA GLY A 735 17.45 2.32 -21.07
C GLY A 735 17.43 1.85 -19.59
N PRO A 736 16.99 0.63 -19.29
CA PRO A 736 16.66 -0.43 -20.25
C PRO A 736 15.25 -0.24 -20.84
N GLN A 737 14.36 0.44 -20.10
CA GLN A 737 13.04 0.83 -20.57
C GLN A 737 13.12 1.83 -21.72
N VAL A 738 12.36 1.57 -22.78
CA VAL A 738 12.20 2.47 -23.94
C VAL A 738 10.75 2.92 -24.07
N THR A 739 9.81 1.99 -23.96
CA THR A 739 8.38 2.29 -24.11
C THR A 739 7.71 2.66 -22.80
N LEU A 740 6.72 3.56 -22.85
CA LEU A 740 5.81 3.82 -21.73
C LEU A 740 4.46 3.14 -21.95
N TYR A 741 3.96 2.44 -20.94
CA TYR A 741 2.65 1.80 -20.99
C TYR A 741 1.51 2.84 -20.96
N ILE A 742 0.55 2.70 -21.88
CA ILE A 742 -0.68 3.49 -21.93
C ILE A 742 -1.87 2.54 -21.71
N PRO A 743 -2.51 2.58 -20.53
CA PRO A 743 -3.72 1.82 -20.28
C PRO A 743 -4.88 2.28 -21.16
N GLY A 744 -5.62 1.33 -21.73
CA GLY A 744 -6.86 1.57 -22.49
C GLY A 744 -7.87 2.48 -21.76
N PRO A 745 -8.14 2.31 -20.46
CA PRO A 745 -9.06 3.16 -19.69
C PRO A 745 -8.72 4.66 -19.69
N TRP A 746 -7.48 5.04 -20.01
CA TRP A 746 -7.05 6.44 -20.06
C TRP A 746 -7.19 7.07 -21.44
N LEU A 747 -7.63 6.30 -22.43
CA LEU A 747 -7.95 6.77 -23.77
C LEU A 747 -9.45 7.11 -23.89
N ASN A 748 -9.76 8.19 -24.59
CA ASN A 748 -11.13 8.58 -24.90
C ASN A 748 -11.69 7.64 -25.99
N PRO A 749 -12.76 6.87 -25.71
CA PRO A 749 -13.35 5.94 -26.66
C PRO A 749 -13.95 6.66 -27.87
N SER A 750 -13.75 6.09 -29.06
CA SER A 750 -14.30 6.61 -30.33
C SER A 750 -14.08 8.12 -30.51
N GLY A 751 -12.91 8.61 -30.08
CA GLY A 751 -12.68 10.03 -29.87
C GLY A 751 -11.24 10.46 -30.12
N MET A 752 -11.02 11.76 -29.92
CA MET A 752 -9.69 12.37 -30.01
C MET A 752 -8.99 12.28 -28.66
N ASN A 753 -7.71 11.97 -28.72
CA ASN A 753 -6.80 11.88 -27.59
C ASN A 753 -5.68 12.88 -27.80
N SER A 754 -5.24 13.53 -26.72
CA SER A 754 -4.11 14.45 -26.72
C SER A 754 -2.89 13.74 -26.16
N LEU A 755 -1.74 13.97 -26.78
CA LEU A 755 -0.44 13.53 -26.26
C LEU A 755 0.43 14.76 -26.03
N THR A 756 1.04 14.85 -24.85
CA THR A 756 2.02 15.88 -24.50
C THR A 756 3.35 15.22 -24.15
N MET A 757 4.42 15.70 -24.74
CA MET A 757 5.80 15.35 -24.41
C MET A 757 6.50 16.57 -23.83
N ILE A 758 7.03 16.45 -22.62
CA ILE A 758 7.95 17.41 -22.02
C ILE A 758 9.36 16.86 -22.22
N GLU A 759 10.03 17.25 -23.30
CA GLU A 759 11.39 16.83 -23.62
C GLU A 759 12.38 17.75 -22.92
N LEU A 760 13.39 17.18 -22.27
CA LEU A 760 14.28 17.91 -21.37
C LEU A 760 15.71 18.02 -21.90
N GLN A 761 16.11 17.23 -22.91
CA GLN A 761 17.48 17.23 -23.41
C GLN A 761 17.56 17.61 -24.88
N SER A 762 17.18 16.71 -25.77
CA SER A 762 17.25 16.95 -27.20
C SER A 762 16.03 16.31 -27.85
N SER A 763 15.36 17.13 -28.66
CA SER A 763 14.23 16.70 -29.44
C SER A 763 14.65 16.39 -30.88
N PRO A 764 14.05 15.37 -31.51
CA PRO A 764 14.25 15.12 -32.94
C PRO A 764 13.44 16.10 -33.82
N CYS A 765 12.89 17.17 -33.23
CA CYS A 765 11.93 18.09 -33.85
C CYS A 765 12.58 19.30 -34.53
N GLY A 766 13.88 19.25 -34.83
CA GLY A 766 14.60 20.31 -35.55
C GLY A 766 14.01 20.69 -36.93
N THR A 767 13.19 19.81 -37.50
CA THR A 767 12.30 20.11 -38.63
C THR A 767 10.91 19.52 -38.37
N GLU A 768 9.82 20.24 -38.67
CA GLU A 768 8.44 19.81 -38.35
C GLU A 768 8.07 18.43 -38.93
N GLN A 769 8.66 18.02 -40.06
CA GLN A 769 8.38 16.72 -40.69
C GLN A 769 8.86 15.51 -39.87
N MET A 770 9.83 15.70 -38.98
CA MET A 770 10.43 14.62 -38.18
C MET A 770 9.87 14.57 -36.75
N CYS A 771 9.03 15.51 -36.33
CA CYS A 771 8.53 15.57 -34.95
C CYS A 771 7.36 14.60 -34.73
N SER A 772 7.64 13.36 -34.36
CA SER A 772 6.62 12.34 -34.08
C SER A 772 7.04 11.37 -32.99
N ILE A 773 6.06 10.60 -32.51
CA ILE A 773 6.25 9.35 -31.76
C ILE A 773 5.46 8.23 -32.43
N GLU A 774 5.65 6.99 -31.99
CA GLU A 774 4.84 5.84 -32.42
C GLU A 774 4.09 5.22 -31.22
N LEU A 775 2.84 4.81 -31.45
CA LEU A 775 2.04 4.02 -30.52
C LEU A 775 2.02 2.57 -31.01
N VAL A 776 2.70 1.68 -30.29
CA VAL A 776 2.91 0.26 -30.65
C VAL A 776 2.10 -0.67 -29.74
N ASP A 777 2.01 -1.95 -30.09
CA ASP A 777 1.28 -2.99 -29.34
C ASP A 777 2.16 -3.87 -28.45
N TYR A 778 3.46 -3.57 -28.35
CA TYR A 778 4.42 -4.32 -27.54
C TYR A 778 5.30 -3.40 -26.67
N PRO A 779 5.72 -3.85 -25.47
CA PRO A 779 6.69 -3.13 -24.68
C PRO A 779 8.13 -3.41 -25.15
N ILE A 780 9.02 -2.44 -24.94
CA ILE A 780 10.47 -2.60 -25.01
C ILE A 780 11.04 -2.19 -23.65
N LEU A 781 11.39 -3.18 -22.84
CA LEU A 781 11.90 -2.99 -21.48
C LEU A 781 13.38 -3.38 -21.33
N ASP A 782 13.98 -4.03 -22.33
CA ASP A 782 15.30 -4.66 -22.26
C ASP A 782 16.28 -4.17 -23.35
N LYS A 783 16.24 -2.87 -23.66
CA LYS A 783 17.23 -2.28 -24.57
C LYS A 783 18.64 -2.48 -23.99
N PRO A 784 19.64 -2.91 -24.80
CA PRO A 784 21.03 -3.00 -24.35
C PRO A 784 21.54 -1.66 -23.80
N THR A 785 22.13 -1.68 -22.61
CA THR A 785 22.66 -0.49 -21.93
C THR A 785 24.20 -0.51 -21.88
N LEU A 786 24.80 0.68 -21.68
CA LEU A 786 26.27 0.86 -21.69
C LEU A 786 26.95 0.47 -20.37
N LEU A 787 26.20 0.40 -19.27
CA LEU A 787 26.75 0.00 -17.97
C LEU A 787 26.61 -1.52 -17.80
N SER A 788 27.73 -2.19 -17.55
CA SER A 788 27.71 -3.59 -17.11
C SER A 788 26.98 -3.71 -15.76
N ALA A 789 26.49 -4.91 -15.44
CA ALA A 789 25.64 -5.22 -14.29
C ALA A 789 26.23 -5.18 -12.84
N PRO A 790 27.49 -4.82 -12.49
CA PRO A 790 28.02 -5.06 -11.13
C PRO A 790 27.25 -4.46 -9.94
N LEU A 791 26.43 -3.42 -10.14
CA LEU A 791 25.73 -2.74 -9.04
C LEU A 791 24.35 -3.34 -8.70
N LEU A 792 23.62 -3.92 -9.66
CA LEU A 792 22.38 -4.67 -9.40
C LEU A 792 22.61 -5.80 -8.37
N TYR A 793 23.82 -6.37 -8.39
CA TYR A 793 24.22 -7.44 -7.48
C TYR A 793 24.33 -7.02 -6.01
N LYS A 794 24.54 -5.75 -5.63
CA LYS A 794 24.77 -5.44 -4.19
C LYS A 794 23.51 -5.52 -3.32
N ARG A 795 22.34 -5.17 -3.87
CA ARG A 795 21.07 -5.33 -3.18
C ARG A 795 20.53 -6.75 -3.39
N GLN A 796 20.57 -7.26 -4.63
CA GLN A 796 20.13 -8.62 -4.95
C GLN A 796 20.94 -9.72 -4.23
N ALA A 797 22.26 -9.59 -4.10
CA ALA A 797 23.11 -10.56 -3.37
C ALA A 797 22.92 -10.52 -1.85
N ARG A 798 22.08 -9.62 -1.31
CA ARG A 798 21.63 -9.72 0.09
C ARG A 798 20.51 -10.74 0.26
N TYR A 799 19.79 -11.06 -0.82
CA TYR A 799 18.59 -11.90 -0.83
C TYR A 799 18.77 -13.24 -1.57
N ASN A 800 19.93 -13.43 -2.23
CA ASN A 800 20.42 -14.71 -2.76
C ASN A 800 21.45 -15.28 -1.80
#